data_AF-U5HBC9-F1
#
_entry.id   AF-U5HBC9-F1
#
_cell.length_a   1.000
_cell.length_b   1.000
_cell.length_c   1.000
_cell.angle_alpha   90.00
_cell.angle_beta   90.00
_cell.angle_gamma   90.00
#
_symmetry.space_group_name_H-M   'P 1'
#
loop_
_entity.id
_entity.type
_entity.pdbx_description
1 polymer ?
#
loop_
_entity_poly.entity_id
_entity_poly.type
_entity_poly.pdbx_seq_one_letter_code
_entity_poly.pdbx_strand_id
1 'polypeptide(L)'
;MSTLRLPRPYSRHEVVPPSTIDSSSDLPMSSLSPSPSPSPSLSASTSTIPATATSPTTLEARLAASARQQQLKLHARLKRAEHKSPFVPKKHQQAGGIVSVSHKGKEKDLSDLLEHELAEMLRVNASLLESKSTMSLLPGSSDSKIRQQQDRLEARLKEIQDINRIREDLQKTRLEGNEDHDDHTLLDIDDDQVTGAAGAKAEEDIKPRIGAGGVGDPSSSPAHPTVIGFSPLTVKRRLALRAELSSSPPSSLCGSISLSESLRLQEQAATRERLATERRLQESKRKDEMRNQKVGNRLKGAFMKGGAGQGAAFANFMSHADSDDDDEPDEEDDDDDPLLDAQEEMLKIQQGQLDEEEDRELNPYSHAYHMGRSRAIAEEKGLAKGADVDADPIIDVGMQLSTVFITMVLIPSARQMGMRAPHLSRSLATPASSIGATKVAMSLFEKDKYINYQRIEDNLAVVRQRLDRKLTLSEKVLYGHLDNPHDADVRRGASYIKLRPDRVACQDATAQMALLQFMSAGLPTVAVPTTVHCDHLIEAQVGGTKDLARANDINKEVYDFLATCTAKYGIGFWKAGSGIIHQIILENYAYPGGLMIGTDSHTPNAGGLGMIAVGVGGADAVDVIADLPWELKCPKAIGVKLTGKISGWTTPKDVILKVAGILTVKGGTGAIVEYFGEGVNSLSCTGMATICNMGAEIGATTSLFPYNSRMGDYLDATKRPEIRKYAEAFQHNLRADNGADYDRVIEINLSELEPHINGPYTPDLATPLSKFAAAVKANDWPEKLSVGLIGSCTNSSYEDMSRSASIAKEAADHGLKAKAGFTITPGSEQIRATIERDGQMKVLEDAGGLVLANACGPCIGQWDRQDVPKGTKNSIITSYNRNFTGRNDANTATHAFVASPDLVTAMVFAGSMTFNPLTDSLKGADGKEFKFSDPTGKELPPRGYDPGQDTYQAPPSDRASVNVIVSPSSDRLQVLKPFKKWNGEDPTDMPVLIKAVGKCTTDHISAGGPWLKYRGHLENISQNCLIGAINAANGEANKVQNLLTGEWGPVPKVAAEYRDAGVPWVVIGDENYGEGSSREHAALEPRFLGGAAVITRSFARIHETNLKKQGMLPLNFKNPADYDKVQPDDKVDLIGIKDLAEGSKVEMVLKHKDGKTETIELTHTFNADQIRWHRAGSALNAMAEAKASK
;
A
#
# COMPACT_ATOMS: atom_id res chain seq x y z
N MET A 1 27.51 -31.41 40.98
CA MET A 1 27.48 -31.23 42.45
C MET A 1 26.06 -30.77 42.80
N SER A 2 25.19 -31.68 43.25
CA SER A 2 24.93 -32.05 44.67
C SER A 2 23.97 -31.03 45.36
N THR A 3 22.64 -31.17 45.34
CA THR A 3 21.69 -32.20 45.88
C THR A 3 21.12 -31.87 47.28
N LEU A 4 19.91 -32.40 47.57
CA LEU A 4 19.19 -32.44 48.88
C LEU A 4 18.37 -31.16 49.24
N ARG A 5 17.19 -31.21 49.90
CA ARG A 5 16.15 -32.26 50.11
C ARG A 5 14.79 -31.64 50.54
N LEU A 6 13.70 -32.41 50.48
CA LEU A 6 12.34 -32.08 51.01
C LEU A 6 12.23 -32.34 52.53
N PRO A 7 11.20 -31.82 53.25
CA PRO A 7 9.93 -32.55 53.40
C PRO A 7 8.62 -31.69 53.50
N ARG A 8 7.46 -32.37 53.46
CA ARG A 8 6.10 -31.84 53.80
C ARG A 8 5.68 -32.22 55.23
N PRO A 9 4.55 -31.68 55.74
CA PRO A 9 3.53 -32.59 56.32
C PRO A 9 2.04 -32.23 56.05
N TYR A 10 1.20 -33.27 55.87
CA TYR A 10 -0.19 -33.55 56.35
C TYR A 10 -1.30 -32.44 56.41
N SER A 11 -2.62 -32.72 56.28
CA SER A 11 -3.45 -33.84 55.75
C SER A 11 -4.97 -33.55 55.95
N ARG A 12 -5.87 -34.42 55.43
CA ARG A 12 -7.36 -34.46 55.64
C ARG A 12 -8.16 -33.38 54.89
N HIS A 13 -9.47 -33.51 54.57
CA HIS A 13 -10.42 -34.63 54.37
C HIS A 13 -11.70 -34.02 53.72
N GLU A 14 -12.59 -34.69 52.98
CA GLU A 14 -12.59 -35.88 52.10
C GLU A 14 -13.97 -35.90 51.35
N VAL A 15 -14.19 -36.74 50.31
CA VAL A 15 -15.43 -37.54 50.00
C VAL A 15 -15.42 -38.01 48.52
N VAL A 16 -16.03 -39.17 48.24
CA VAL A 16 -15.86 -40.03 47.04
C VAL A 16 -17.22 -40.31 46.34
N PRO A 17 -17.27 -40.63 45.02
CA PRO A 17 -18.51 -40.75 44.23
C PRO A 17 -18.91 -42.21 43.90
N PRO A 18 -19.95 -42.44 43.07
CA PRO A 18 -20.22 -43.68 42.32
C PRO A 18 -19.85 -43.55 40.81
N SER A 19 -19.72 -44.56 39.95
CA SER A 19 -19.40 -46.02 40.04
C SER A 19 -19.46 -46.58 38.58
N THR A 20 -18.35 -46.90 37.89
CA THR A 20 -17.73 -48.25 37.72
C THR A 20 -18.58 -49.37 37.10
N ILE A 21 -18.08 -50.02 36.03
CA ILE A 21 -18.12 -51.47 35.66
C ILE A 21 -17.63 -51.64 34.19
N ASP A 22 -17.04 -52.75 33.70
CA ASP A 22 -15.96 -53.67 34.16
C ASP A 22 -15.54 -54.61 32.97
N SER A 23 -14.63 -55.60 33.20
CA SER A 23 -14.09 -56.68 32.32
C SER A 23 -13.04 -56.27 31.25
N SER A 24 -11.85 -56.88 31.06
CA SER A 24 -11.27 -58.26 31.15
C SER A 24 -11.42 -59.10 29.86
N SER A 25 -10.48 -59.94 29.37
CA SER A 25 -9.30 -60.62 29.99
C SER A 25 -8.27 -61.17 28.96
N ASP A 26 -7.00 -61.35 29.39
CA ASP A 26 -6.00 -62.42 29.11
C ASP A 26 -5.48 -62.86 27.69
N LEU A 27 -4.16 -62.59 27.43
CA LEU A 27 -3.01 -63.54 27.20
C LEU A 27 -3.03 -64.71 26.15
N PRO A 28 -1.90 -65.39 25.77
CA PRO A 28 -0.44 -65.05 25.73
C PRO A 28 0.42 -65.56 24.50
N MET A 29 1.70 -65.11 24.38
CA MET A 29 2.91 -65.80 23.78
C MET A 29 2.97 -66.03 22.22
N SER A 30 4.10 -66.25 21.50
CA SER A 30 5.54 -66.58 21.79
C SER A 30 6.55 -66.30 20.62
N SER A 31 7.86 -66.09 20.91
CA SER A 31 9.10 -66.43 20.10
C SER A 31 9.34 -65.80 18.68
N LEU A 32 10.54 -65.67 18.05
CA LEU A 32 11.99 -65.91 18.33
C LEU A 32 12.90 -65.07 17.35
N SER A 33 14.24 -65.22 17.35
CA SER A 33 15.27 -64.38 16.65
C SER A 33 16.35 -65.23 15.87
N PRO A 34 17.55 -64.76 15.36
CA PRO A 34 18.06 -63.50 14.72
C PRO A 34 19.06 -63.63 13.49
N SER A 35 19.16 -62.62 12.59
CA SER A 35 20.38 -62.22 11.77
C SER A 35 21.01 -63.21 10.72
N PRO A 36 22.07 -62.93 9.90
CA PRO A 36 22.84 -61.69 9.54
C PRO A 36 23.11 -61.46 7.99
N SER A 37 24.19 -60.72 7.65
CA SER A 37 24.80 -60.23 6.34
C SER A 37 25.33 -61.29 5.32
N PRO A 38 25.96 -61.01 4.10
CA PRO A 38 26.70 -59.81 3.62
C PRO A 38 26.67 -59.45 2.07
N SER A 39 27.66 -58.65 1.60
CA SER A 39 27.93 -58.15 0.22
C SER A 39 28.85 -59.06 -0.65
N PRO A 40 29.15 -58.77 -1.96
CA PRO A 40 30.37 -58.00 -2.34
C PRO A 40 30.47 -57.34 -3.77
N SER A 41 31.60 -56.63 -4.02
CA SER A 41 32.34 -56.36 -5.31
C SER A 41 31.66 -55.59 -6.48
N LEU A 42 32.27 -54.61 -7.19
CA LEU A 42 33.63 -54.34 -7.74
C LEU A 42 33.98 -54.99 -9.10
N SER A 43 34.17 -54.16 -10.14
CA SER A 43 35.36 -54.13 -11.02
C SER A 43 35.24 -53.04 -12.10
N ALA A 44 36.35 -52.68 -12.75
CA ALA A 44 36.42 -51.71 -13.84
C ALA A 44 37.41 -52.19 -14.92
N SER A 45 37.27 -51.73 -16.16
CA SER A 45 38.33 -51.82 -17.18
C SER A 45 38.17 -50.76 -18.28
N THR A 46 39.30 -50.42 -18.90
CA THR A 46 39.48 -49.34 -19.88
C THR A 46 39.74 -49.86 -21.29
N SER A 47 39.41 -49.08 -22.32
CA SER A 47 40.04 -49.19 -23.65
C SER A 47 40.14 -47.80 -24.33
N THR A 48 40.97 -47.68 -25.37
CA THR A 48 41.56 -46.39 -25.80
C THR A 48 41.88 -46.31 -27.30
N ILE A 49 41.61 -45.14 -27.91
CA ILE A 49 42.36 -44.53 -29.06
C ILE A 49 42.17 -45.25 -30.44
N PRO A 50 42.34 -44.63 -31.65
CA PRO A 50 42.80 -43.28 -32.05
C PRO A 50 41.81 -42.45 -32.94
N ALA A 51 42.30 -41.30 -33.47
CA ALA A 51 41.65 -40.39 -34.44
C ALA A 51 41.67 -40.92 -35.92
N THR A 52 41.14 -40.26 -36.97
CA THR A 52 41.55 -38.93 -37.53
C THR A 52 40.57 -38.27 -38.53
N ALA A 53 40.53 -36.93 -38.51
CA ALA A 53 40.46 -35.96 -39.65
C ALA A 53 39.31 -35.91 -40.70
N THR A 54 38.66 -34.71 -40.79
CA THR A 54 38.12 -34.01 -42.00
C THR A 54 37.02 -34.68 -42.87
N SER A 55 36.04 -33.99 -43.48
CA SER A 55 35.80 -32.55 -43.76
C SER A 55 34.27 -32.21 -43.67
N PRO A 56 33.75 -31.02 -44.06
CA PRO A 56 32.45 -30.53 -43.58
C PRO A 56 31.19 -31.06 -44.31
N THR A 57 30.06 -31.02 -43.61
CA THR A 57 28.69 -31.03 -44.18
C THR A 57 27.89 -29.85 -43.64
N THR A 58 26.99 -29.27 -44.45
CA THR A 58 26.44 -27.93 -44.22
C THR A 58 25.41 -27.84 -43.10
N LEU A 59 25.20 -26.60 -42.61
CA LEU A 59 24.18 -26.27 -41.59
C LEU A 59 22.77 -26.70 -42.01
N GLU A 60 22.47 -26.61 -43.31
CA GLU A 60 21.20 -27.00 -43.92
C GLU A 60 20.88 -28.50 -43.69
N ALA A 61 21.87 -29.38 -43.79
CA ALA A 61 21.68 -30.80 -43.52
C ALA A 61 21.30 -31.07 -42.06
N ARG A 62 21.81 -30.26 -41.11
CA ARG A 62 21.43 -30.32 -39.69
C ARG A 62 20.04 -29.72 -39.44
N LEU A 63 19.69 -28.62 -40.11
CA LEU A 63 18.36 -28.00 -40.03
C LEU A 63 17.28 -28.92 -40.63
N ALA A 64 17.51 -29.50 -41.81
CA ALA A 64 16.61 -30.47 -42.43
C ALA A 64 16.44 -31.74 -41.58
N ALA A 65 17.51 -32.23 -40.95
CA ALA A 65 17.42 -33.34 -39.99
C ALA A 65 16.60 -32.96 -38.73
N SER A 66 16.78 -31.74 -38.21
CA SER A 66 16.02 -31.22 -37.07
C SER A 66 14.53 -31.09 -37.38
N ALA A 67 14.17 -30.46 -38.50
CA ALA A 67 12.80 -30.30 -38.95
C ALA A 67 12.12 -31.66 -39.17
N ARG A 68 12.80 -32.61 -39.83
CA ARG A 68 12.28 -33.97 -40.02
C ARG A 68 12.12 -34.72 -38.70
N GLN A 69 12.97 -34.47 -37.71
CA GLN A 69 12.84 -35.04 -36.37
C GLN A 69 11.70 -34.39 -35.55
N GLN A 70 11.44 -33.09 -35.73
CA GLN A 70 10.27 -32.41 -35.15
C GLN A 70 8.96 -32.92 -35.79
N GLN A 71 8.92 -33.07 -37.11
CA GLN A 71 7.78 -33.61 -37.84
C GLN A 71 7.44 -35.05 -37.39
N LEU A 72 8.46 -35.90 -37.19
CA LEU A 72 8.30 -37.23 -36.61
C LEU A 72 7.81 -37.21 -35.14
N LYS A 73 8.30 -36.27 -34.32
CA LYS A 73 7.82 -36.07 -32.94
C LYS A 73 6.35 -35.63 -32.90
N LEU A 74 5.92 -34.80 -33.85
CA LEU A 74 4.51 -34.37 -34.00
C LEU A 74 3.62 -35.55 -34.40
N HIS A 75 4.02 -36.31 -35.42
CA HIS A 75 3.30 -37.53 -35.85
C HIS A 75 3.18 -38.58 -34.71
N ALA A 76 4.22 -38.72 -33.89
CA ALA A 76 4.22 -39.60 -32.72
C ALA A 76 3.39 -39.06 -31.53
N ARG A 77 3.15 -37.75 -31.46
CA ARG A 77 2.19 -37.15 -30.51
C ARG A 77 0.74 -37.38 -30.97
N LEU A 78 0.44 -37.16 -32.25
CA LEU A 78 -0.89 -37.39 -32.83
C LEU A 78 -1.35 -38.84 -32.62
N LYS A 79 -0.54 -39.84 -33.00
CA LYS A 79 -0.83 -41.27 -32.74
C LYS A 79 -0.93 -41.68 -31.26
N ARG A 80 -0.49 -40.82 -30.32
CA ARG A 80 -0.67 -41.04 -28.88
C ARG A 80 -1.97 -40.41 -28.33
N ALA A 81 -2.51 -39.39 -28.99
CA ALA A 81 -3.81 -38.82 -28.65
C ALA A 81 -4.95 -39.79 -29.00
N GLU A 82 -4.86 -40.47 -30.15
CA GLU A 82 -5.85 -41.45 -30.63
C GLU A 82 -6.01 -42.70 -29.74
N HIS A 83 -5.10 -42.96 -28.80
CA HIS A 83 -4.96 -44.26 -28.13
C HIS A 83 -4.93 -44.18 -26.58
N LYS A 84 -5.50 -43.13 -25.97
CA LYS A 84 -5.64 -43.04 -24.51
C LYS A 84 -7.04 -42.63 -24.04
N SER A 85 -7.92 -43.62 -23.91
CA SER A 85 -9.11 -43.56 -23.06
C SER A 85 -9.26 -44.89 -22.30
N PRO A 86 -9.22 -44.87 -20.95
CA PRO A 86 -9.60 -46.05 -20.17
C PRO A 86 -10.52 -45.76 -18.97
N PHE A 87 -11.71 -46.38 -19.02
CA PHE A 87 -12.45 -47.00 -17.91
C PHE A 87 -13.11 -46.19 -16.77
N VAL A 88 -14.35 -46.62 -16.47
CA VAL A 88 -15.16 -46.23 -15.30
C VAL A 88 -15.66 -47.51 -14.60
N PRO A 89 -15.54 -47.64 -13.26
CA PRO A 89 -16.19 -48.72 -12.49
C PRO A 89 -17.68 -48.44 -12.24
N LYS A 90 -18.51 -49.50 -12.19
CA LYS A 90 -19.99 -49.43 -12.12
C LYS A 90 -20.53 -49.57 -10.69
N LYS A 91 -21.77 -49.11 -10.46
CA LYS A 91 -22.89 -49.98 -10.00
C LYS A 91 -24.30 -49.37 -10.22
N HIS A 92 -25.23 -50.23 -10.65
CA HIS A 92 -26.71 -50.18 -10.74
C HIS A 92 -27.44 -48.82 -10.91
N GLN A 93 -28.19 -48.54 -12.00
CA GLN A 93 -29.35 -49.21 -12.66
C GLN A 93 -30.74 -48.82 -12.11
N GLN A 94 -31.52 -48.06 -12.88
CA GLN A 94 -32.64 -48.56 -13.71
C GLN A 94 -33.23 -47.47 -14.63
N ALA A 95 -33.73 -47.88 -15.81
CA ALA A 95 -34.48 -47.11 -16.83
C ALA A 95 -33.86 -45.80 -17.40
N GLY A 96 -34.03 -45.47 -18.69
CA GLY A 96 -34.62 -46.24 -19.80
C GLY A 96 -35.11 -45.36 -20.95
N GLY A 97 -34.28 -45.13 -21.97
CA GLY A 97 -34.65 -44.37 -23.18
C GLY A 97 -33.42 -44.04 -24.03
N ILE A 98 -33.53 -44.07 -25.36
CA ILE A 98 -32.42 -43.87 -26.30
C ILE A 98 -32.74 -42.71 -27.25
N VAL A 99 -31.78 -41.81 -27.44
CA VAL A 99 -31.72 -40.89 -28.60
C VAL A 99 -30.28 -40.91 -29.13
N SER A 100 -30.13 -41.00 -30.45
CA SER A 100 -28.85 -40.97 -31.15
C SER A 100 -28.40 -39.54 -31.48
N VAL A 101 -27.09 -39.27 -31.41
CA VAL A 101 -26.50 -37.99 -31.87
C VAL A 101 -25.41 -38.30 -32.89
N SER A 102 -25.43 -37.58 -34.01
CA SER A 102 -24.55 -37.81 -35.17
C SER A 102 -23.16 -37.18 -34.99
N HIS A 103 -22.15 -37.76 -35.66
CA HIS A 103 -20.82 -37.15 -35.77
C HIS A 103 -20.78 -36.12 -36.91
N LYS A 104 -20.98 -34.83 -36.59
CA LYS A 104 -20.60 -33.69 -37.46
C LYS A 104 -19.88 -32.54 -36.73
N GLY A 105 -19.60 -32.66 -35.44
CA GLY A 105 -19.05 -31.57 -34.61
C GLY A 105 -17.59 -31.73 -34.19
N LYS A 106 -16.69 -32.26 -35.05
CA LYS A 106 -15.27 -32.47 -34.68
C LYS A 106 -14.22 -31.99 -35.66
N GLU A 107 -14.56 -31.73 -36.91
CA GLU A 107 -13.61 -31.16 -37.90
C GLU A 107 -13.56 -29.63 -37.83
N LYS A 108 -14.65 -29.00 -37.38
CA LYS A 108 -14.75 -27.54 -37.24
C LYS A 108 -13.79 -26.99 -36.18
N ASP A 109 -13.83 -27.55 -34.97
CA ASP A 109 -12.94 -27.18 -33.85
C ASP A 109 -11.45 -27.20 -34.22
N LEU A 110 -11.03 -28.12 -35.11
CA LEU A 110 -9.62 -28.26 -35.51
C LEU A 110 -9.20 -27.20 -36.55
N SER A 111 -10.11 -26.80 -37.44
CA SER A 111 -9.89 -25.68 -38.36
C SER A 111 -9.80 -24.36 -37.60
N ASP A 112 -10.72 -24.13 -36.66
CA ASP A 112 -10.78 -22.88 -35.90
C ASP A 112 -9.58 -22.72 -34.95
N LEU A 113 -9.04 -23.83 -34.41
CA LEU A 113 -7.76 -23.85 -33.68
C LEU A 113 -6.55 -23.50 -34.55
N LEU A 114 -6.51 -24.00 -35.79
CA LEU A 114 -5.42 -23.71 -36.73
C LEU A 114 -5.45 -22.26 -37.23
N GLU A 115 -6.64 -21.69 -37.48
CA GLU A 115 -6.77 -20.26 -37.81
C GLU A 115 -6.31 -19.36 -36.64
N HIS A 116 -6.50 -19.79 -35.38
CA HIS A 116 -6.03 -19.06 -34.19
C HIS A 116 -4.48 -19.08 -34.04
N GLU A 117 -3.81 -20.23 -34.19
CA GLU A 117 -2.34 -20.28 -34.14
C GLU A 117 -1.69 -19.51 -35.32
N LEU A 118 -2.35 -19.51 -36.49
CA LEU A 118 -1.88 -18.76 -37.66
C LEU A 118 -2.04 -17.23 -37.46
N ALA A 119 -3.11 -16.79 -36.81
CA ALA A 119 -3.34 -15.38 -36.50
C ALA A 119 -2.33 -14.82 -35.47
N GLU A 120 -1.96 -15.62 -34.46
CA GLU A 120 -0.86 -15.32 -33.53
C GLU A 120 0.47 -15.12 -34.26
N MET A 121 0.86 -16.07 -35.13
CA MET A 121 2.12 -15.96 -35.88
C MET A 121 2.13 -14.78 -36.87
N LEU A 122 0.99 -14.38 -37.42
CA LEU A 122 0.89 -13.21 -38.29
C LEU A 122 0.98 -11.89 -37.50
N ARG A 123 0.41 -11.82 -36.29
CA ARG A 123 0.57 -10.66 -35.38
C ARG A 123 2.04 -10.41 -35.03
N VAL A 124 2.79 -11.46 -34.72
CA VAL A 124 4.22 -11.36 -34.37
C VAL A 124 5.10 -10.86 -35.53
N ASN A 125 4.68 -11.05 -36.79
CA ASN A 125 5.43 -10.61 -37.97
C ASN A 125 5.03 -9.21 -38.49
N ALA A 126 3.93 -8.61 -38.01
CA ALA A 126 3.47 -7.30 -38.47
C ALA A 126 4.48 -6.18 -38.15
N SER A 127 5.06 -6.17 -36.93
CA SER A 127 6.06 -5.19 -36.50
C SER A 127 7.39 -5.26 -37.25
N LEU A 128 7.66 -6.37 -37.96
CA LEU A 128 8.83 -6.50 -38.83
C LEU A 128 8.62 -5.83 -40.19
N LEU A 129 7.39 -5.69 -40.68
CA LEU A 129 7.11 -5.01 -41.95
C LEU A 129 7.32 -3.50 -41.86
N GLU A 130 6.96 -2.88 -40.73
CA GLU A 130 7.16 -1.44 -40.47
C GLU A 130 8.65 -1.06 -40.52
N SER A 131 9.53 -1.91 -39.98
CA SER A 131 11.00 -1.73 -39.99
C SER A 131 11.65 -1.70 -41.38
N LYS A 132 10.92 -2.09 -42.45
CA LYS A 132 11.43 -2.03 -43.82
C LYS A 132 11.32 -0.62 -44.44
N SER A 133 10.53 0.26 -43.84
CA SER A 133 10.31 1.64 -44.31
C SER A 133 11.58 2.49 -44.20
N THR A 134 12.31 2.38 -43.08
CA THR A 134 13.46 3.22 -42.72
C THR A 134 14.80 2.77 -43.32
N MET A 135 14.90 1.58 -43.93
CA MET A 135 16.17 1.04 -44.48
C MET A 135 16.26 1.02 -46.02
N SER A 136 15.52 1.88 -46.72
CA SER A 136 15.53 1.94 -48.20
C SER A 136 16.61 2.85 -48.83
N LEU A 137 17.38 3.57 -48.01
CA LEU A 137 18.43 4.50 -48.45
C LEU A 137 19.84 3.97 -48.13
N LEU A 138 20.78 4.15 -49.08
CA LEU A 138 22.20 3.73 -49.13
C LEU A 138 22.52 2.39 -49.83
N PRO A 139 22.56 2.35 -51.17
CA PRO A 139 23.13 1.23 -51.91
C PRO A 139 24.67 1.24 -51.88
N GLY A 140 25.31 0.12 -51.48
CA GLY A 140 26.70 -0.17 -51.88
C GLY A 140 27.79 -0.26 -50.80
N SER A 141 27.49 -0.57 -49.53
CA SER A 141 28.53 -0.94 -48.56
C SER A 141 28.96 -2.41 -48.71
N SER A 142 30.23 -2.72 -48.42
CA SER A 142 30.85 -4.04 -48.67
C SER A 142 31.00 -4.92 -47.42
N ASP A 143 30.23 -4.66 -46.36
CA ASP A 143 30.32 -5.43 -45.10
C ASP A 143 29.56 -6.77 -45.18
N SER A 144 30.29 -7.86 -44.93
CA SER A 144 29.75 -9.22 -44.96
C SER A 144 28.73 -9.51 -43.84
N LYS A 145 28.73 -8.75 -42.74
CA LYS A 145 27.74 -8.87 -41.66
C LYS A 145 26.38 -8.31 -42.08
N ILE A 146 26.37 -7.16 -42.75
CA ILE A 146 25.13 -6.55 -43.28
C ILE A 146 24.51 -7.49 -44.31
N ARG A 147 25.33 -8.03 -45.22
CA ARG A 147 24.86 -9.00 -46.22
C ARG A 147 24.30 -10.27 -45.57
N GLN A 148 24.97 -10.81 -44.56
CA GLN A 148 24.45 -11.96 -43.80
C GLN A 148 23.17 -11.66 -42.99
N GLN A 149 22.87 -10.39 -42.66
CA GLN A 149 21.57 -10.00 -42.10
C GLN A 149 20.50 -9.87 -43.19
N GLN A 150 20.84 -9.32 -44.36
CA GLN A 150 19.95 -9.26 -45.53
C GLN A 150 19.54 -10.67 -45.99
N ASP A 151 20.50 -11.60 -46.16
CA ASP A 151 20.25 -13.00 -46.54
C ASP A 151 19.25 -13.69 -45.58
N ARG A 152 19.32 -13.38 -44.28
CA ARG A 152 18.42 -13.92 -43.24
C ARG A 152 17.03 -13.27 -43.26
N LEU A 153 16.95 -11.98 -43.58
CA LEU A 153 15.69 -11.25 -43.74
C LEU A 153 14.95 -11.70 -45.01
N GLU A 154 15.65 -11.92 -46.12
CA GLU A 154 15.06 -12.47 -47.35
C GLU A 154 14.56 -13.91 -47.16
N ALA A 155 15.33 -14.75 -46.46
CA ALA A 155 14.90 -16.10 -46.10
C ALA A 155 13.59 -16.11 -45.26
N ARG A 156 13.50 -15.25 -44.24
CA ARG A 156 12.26 -15.08 -43.44
C ARG A 156 11.10 -14.48 -44.23
N LEU A 157 11.37 -13.51 -45.11
CA LEU A 157 10.32 -12.90 -45.93
C LEU A 157 9.70 -13.93 -46.87
N LYS A 158 10.51 -14.83 -47.43
CA LYS A 158 10.02 -15.96 -48.22
C LYS A 158 9.20 -16.94 -47.37
N GLU A 159 9.66 -17.27 -46.16
CA GLU A 159 8.93 -18.14 -45.21
C GLU A 159 7.53 -17.58 -44.89
N ILE A 160 7.40 -16.26 -44.71
CA ILE A 160 6.10 -15.56 -44.53
C ILE A 160 5.24 -15.62 -45.81
N GLN A 161 5.84 -15.49 -47.00
CA GLN A 161 5.11 -15.60 -48.28
C GLN A 161 4.58 -17.02 -48.52
N ASP A 162 5.39 -18.05 -48.26
CA ASP A 162 4.97 -19.45 -48.36
C ASP A 162 3.84 -19.77 -47.35
N ILE A 163 3.88 -19.21 -46.13
CA ILE A 163 2.79 -19.32 -45.13
C ILE A 163 1.48 -18.66 -45.62
N ASN A 164 1.55 -17.45 -46.16
CA ASN A 164 0.35 -16.75 -46.66
C ASN A 164 -0.28 -17.48 -47.86
N ARG A 165 0.53 -18.06 -48.74
CA ARG A 165 0.03 -18.90 -49.84
C ARG A 165 -0.71 -20.15 -49.34
N ILE A 166 -0.17 -20.83 -48.31
CA ILE A 166 -0.86 -21.98 -47.69
C ILE A 166 -2.22 -21.56 -47.12
N ARG A 167 -2.35 -20.34 -46.59
CA ARG A 167 -3.63 -19.80 -46.11
C ARG A 167 -4.64 -19.58 -47.25
N GLU A 168 -4.19 -19.05 -48.40
CA GLU A 168 -5.04 -18.85 -49.58
C GLU A 168 -5.51 -20.19 -50.18
N ASP A 169 -4.62 -21.17 -50.28
CA ASP A 169 -4.97 -22.53 -50.76
C ASP A 169 -5.97 -23.23 -49.80
N LEU A 170 -5.83 -23.04 -48.48
CA LEU A 170 -6.80 -23.52 -47.49
C LEU A 170 -8.17 -22.82 -47.62
N GLN A 171 -8.20 -21.52 -47.85
CA GLN A 171 -9.45 -20.78 -48.03
C GLN A 171 -10.18 -21.15 -49.33
N LYS A 172 -9.46 -21.47 -50.42
CA LYS A 172 -10.08 -22.09 -51.62
C LYS A 172 -10.70 -23.44 -51.32
N THR A 173 -9.96 -24.32 -50.64
CA THR A 173 -10.44 -25.67 -50.26
C THR A 173 -11.72 -25.60 -49.41
N ARG A 174 -11.91 -24.53 -48.63
CA ARG A 174 -13.11 -24.25 -47.82
C ARG A 174 -14.31 -23.74 -48.62
N LEU A 175 -14.09 -23.15 -49.81
CA LEU A 175 -15.15 -22.69 -50.72
C LEU A 175 -15.61 -23.80 -51.68
N GLU A 176 -14.68 -24.61 -52.17
CA GLU A 176 -14.95 -25.75 -53.07
C GLU A 176 -15.65 -26.93 -52.37
N GLY A 177 -15.71 -26.94 -51.03
CA GLY A 177 -16.30 -28.00 -50.22
C GLY A 177 -17.78 -27.83 -49.84
N ASN A 178 -18.52 -26.92 -50.47
CA ASN A 178 -19.86 -26.50 -50.00
C ASN A 178 -20.96 -26.49 -51.10
N GLU A 179 -20.70 -27.09 -52.26
CA GLU A 179 -21.70 -27.37 -53.30
C GLU A 179 -21.82 -28.90 -53.50
N ASP A 180 -22.82 -29.53 -52.88
CA ASP A 180 -23.59 -30.65 -53.47
C ASP A 180 -24.75 -31.15 -52.57
N HIS A 181 -25.94 -31.18 -53.18
CA HIS A 181 -27.19 -31.91 -52.86
C HIS A 181 -28.40 -31.16 -52.24
N ASP A 182 -29.29 -30.74 -53.15
CA ASP A 182 -30.76 -30.79 -53.01
C ASP A 182 -31.24 -32.28 -52.86
N ASP A 183 -32.45 -32.64 -52.44
CA ASP A 183 -33.76 -32.35 -53.07
C ASP A 183 -34.92 -32.97 -52.21
N HIS A 184 -36.18 -32.70 -52.61
CA HIS A 184 -37.45 -33.40 -52.31
C HIS A 184 -38.28 -33.00 -51.05
N THR A 185 -39.18 -32.01 -51.26
CA THR A 185 -40.68 -32.10 -51.17
C THR A 185 -41.40 -32.70 -49.93
N LEU A 186 -42.61 -32.30 -49.50
CA LEU A 186 -43.77 -31.66 -50.19
C LEU A 186 -44.81 -31.10 -49.15
N LEU A 187 -45.82 -30.34 -49.64
CA LEU A 187 -47.13 -29.94 -49.05
C LEU A 187 -47.27 -28.62 -48.26
N ASP A 188 -47.53 -27.54 -49.02
CA ASP A 188 -48.76 -26.71 -49.06
C ASP A 188 -49.44 -26.19 -47.76
N ILE A 189 -49.67 -24.87 -47.71
CA ILE A 189 -50.99 -24.18 -47.76
C ILE A 189 -50.79 -22.64 -47.88
N ASP A 190 -51.76 -21.93 -48.48
CA ASP A 190 -51.60 -20.61 -49.13
C ASP A 190 -51.84 -19.33 -48.29
N ASP A 191 -51.49 -18.20 -48.93
CA ASP A 191 -52.20 -16.90 -49.04
C ASP A 191 -52.00 -15.70 -48.06
N ASP A 192 -51.62 -14.56 -48.69
CA ASP A 192 -52.15 -13.17 -48.57
C ASP A 192 -52.04 -12.30 -47.28
N GLN A 193 -51.91 -10.96 -47.34
CA GLN A 193 -51.40 -10.00 -48.37
C GLN A 193 -51.22 -8.56 -47.79
N VAL A 194 -50.78 -7.60 -48.63
CA VAL A 194 -51.12 -6.13 -48.62
C VAL A 194 -50.41 -5.10 -47.68
N THR A 195 -49.53 -4.29 -48.31
CA THR A 195 -49.24 -2.81 -48.27
C THR A 195 -49.53 -1.90 -47.04
N GLY A 196 -48.90 -0.72 -46.84
CA GLY A 196 -47.77 -0.07 -47.55
C GLY A 196 -47.73 1.49 -47.53
N ALA A 197 -46.53 2.06 -47.77
CA ALA A 197 -46.18 3.39 -48.35
C ALA A 197 -46.59 4.79 -47.76
N ALA A 198 -45.57 5.54 -47.29
CA ALA A 198 -45.13 6.91 -47.69
C ALA A 198 -45.95 8.23 -47.46
N GLY A 199 -45.23 9.34 -47.20
CA GLY A 199 -45.70 10.76 -47.20
C GLY A 199 -44.66 11.75 -46.60
N ALA A 200 -44.61 13.05 -46.98
CA ALA A 200 -43.54 13.99 -46.55
C ALA A 200 -43.83 15.53 -46.64
N LYS A 201 -42.99 16.31 -45.90
CA LYS A 201 -42.55 17.74 -46.06
C LYS A 201 -43.41 18.97 -45.62
N ALA A 202 -42.67 20.00 -45.14
CA ALA A 202 -42.83 21.48 -45.29
C ALA A 202 -43.97 22.26 -44.56
N GLU A 203 -43.92 23.58 -44.25
CA GLU A 203 -42.85 24.58 -43.91
C GLU A 203 -43.49 25.94 -43.44
N GLU A 204 -42.69 26.94 -43.00
CA GLU A 204 -42.95 28.42 -42.82
C GLU A 204 -44.02 29.05 -41.86
N ASP A 205 -43.53 29.65 -40.75
CA ASP A 205 -43.40 31.11 -40.42
C ASP A 205 -44.58 32.10 -40.04
N ILE A 206 -44.19 33.29 -39.50
CA ILE A 206 -44.87 34.62 -39.33
C ILE A 206 -45.26 35.14 -37.90
N LYS A 207 -44.98 36.45 -37.66
CA LYS A 207 -45.10 37.33 -36.44
C LYS A 207 -45.96 38.61 -36.78
N PRO A 208 -46.10 39.72 -35.99
CA PRO A 208 -46.14 40.01 -34.52
C PRO A 208 -47.30 41.02 -34.12
N ARG A 209 -47.26 41.66 -32.90
CA ARG A 209 -47.80 43.01 -32.44
C ARG A 209 -48.58 42.97 -31.08
N ILE A 210 -48.77 44.03 -30.23
CA ILE A 210 -48.11 45.34 -29.91
C ILE A 210 -48.65 45.88 -28.53
N GLY A 211 -47.78 46.52 -27.71
CA GLY A 211 -48.10 47.65 -26.78
C GLY A 211 -48.87 47.41 -25.46
N ALA A 212 -49.01 48.38 -24.52
CA ALA A 212 -48.28 49.64 -24.26
C ALA A 212 -48.70 50.37 -22.94
N GLY A 213 -47.74 50.84 -22.12
CA GLY A 213 -47.90 51.87 -21.05
C GLY A 213 -48.51 51.45 -19.69
N GLY A 214 -48.27 52.14 -18.56
CA GLY A 214 -47.29 53.21 -18.26
C GLY A 214 -47.58 54.10 -17.02
N VAL A 215 -46.52 54.68 -16.42
CA VAL A 215 -46.46 55.87 -15.50
C VAL A 215 -47.02 55.76 -14.05
N GLY A 216 -46.22 56.11 -13.03
CA GLY A 216 -46.73 56.32 -11.64
C GLY A 216 -45.75 56.50 -10.45
N ASP A 217 -44.88 57.51 -10.44
CA ASP A 217 -44.15 58.03 -9.23
C ASP A 217 -45.05 59.08 -8.48
N PRO A 218 -44.79 59.67 -7.26
CA PRO A 218 -43.51 59.72 -6.51
C PRO A 218 -43.52 59.77 -4.94
N SER A 219 -42.30 59.70 -4.37
CA SER A 219 -41.83 60.31 -3.08
C SER A 219 -42.30 59.67 -1.74
N SER A 220 -41.54 59.69 -0.63
CA SER A 220 -40.64 60.75 -0.10
C SER A 220 -39.57 60.28 0.92
N SER A 221 -38.58 61.14 1.21
CA SER A 221 -37.46 61.00 2.19
C SER A 221 -37.80 61.71 3.55
N PRO A 222 -36.93 61.90 4.59
CA PRO A 222 -35.48 61.60 4.77
C PRO A 222 -35.00 61.11 6.18
N ALA A 223 -33.69 60.84 6.36
CA ALA A 223 -32.79 61.39 7.43
C ALA A 223 -31.57 60.52 7.86
N HIS A 224 -30.49 61.19 8.28
CA HIS A 224 -29.26 60.69 8.97
C HIS A 224 -29.15 61.40 10.36
N PRO A 225 -28.04 61.39 11.18
CA PRO A 225 -26.76 60.63 11.19
C PRO A 225 -26.34 60.07 12.58
N THR A 226 -25.10 59.55 12.72
CA THR A 226 -24.04 59.99 13.70
C THR A 226 -23.23 58.83 14.36
N VAL A 227 -21.99 59.14 14.77
CA VAL A 227 -20.92 58.26 15.34
C VAL A 227 -20.56 58.70 16.77
N ILE A 228 -20.00 57.81 17.62
CA ILE A 228 -18.94 58.04 18.67
C ILE A 228 -18.92 56.86 19.68
N GLY A 229 -17.76 56.58 20.31
CA GLY A 229 -17.63 55.71 21.49
C GLY A 229 -16.45 56.12 22.40
N PHE A 230 -16.37 55.63 23.64
CA PHE A 230 -15.22 55.83 24.58
C PHE A 230 -15.24 54.89 25.81
N SER A 231 -14.15 54.91 26.60
CA SER A 231 -13.96 54.34 27.97
C SER A 231 -13.32 55.46 28.86
N PRO A 232 -12.67 55.28 30.06
CA PRO A 232 -12.49 54.15 31.01
C PRO A 232 -12.59 54.56 32.53
N LEU A 233 -12.21 53.69 33.50
CA LEU A 233 -11.63 53.95 34.87
C LEU A 233 -11.53 52.63 35.69
N THR A 234 -10.55 52.26 36.55
CA THR A 234 -9.13 52.64 36.84
C THR A 234 -8.79 53.38 38.18
N VAL A 235 -8.62 52.66 39.32
CA VAL A 235 -7.97 53.14 40.58
C VAL A 235 -6.97 52.10 41.18
N LYS A 236 -5.98 52.54 41.98
CA LYS A 236 -4.73 51.82 42.35
C LYS A 236 -4.43 51.76 43.87
N ARG A 237 -3.46 50.92 44.30
CA ARG A 237 -2.30 51.15 45.27
C ARG A 237 -1.66 49.78 45.69
N ARG A 238 -0.39 49.61 46.13
CA ARG A 238 0.81 50.46 46.37
C ARG A 238 2.12 49.60 46.47
N LEU A 239 3.30 50.16 46.11
CA LEU A 239 4.73 49.90 46.55
C LEU A 239 5.25 48.42 46.67
N ALA A 240 6.32 47.94 46.00
CA ALA A 240 7.76 48.34 45.93
C ALA A 240 8.56 48.06 47.23
N LEU A 241 9.85 47.68 47.28
CA LEU A 241 11.04 47.72 46.37
C LEU A 241 11.23 46.43 45.49
N ARG A 242 12.31 46.07 44.73
CA ARG A 242 13.79 46.36 44.63
C ARG A 242 14.67 45.66 45.71
N ALA A 243 15.98 45.32 45.57
CA ALA A 243 17.09 45.55 44.61
C ALA A 243 18.22 44.47 44.85
N GLU A 244 19.33 44.21 44.12
CA GLU A 244 19.89 44.51 42.77
C GLU A 244 21.11 43.55 42.45
N LEU A 245 21.93 43.79 41.40
CA LEU A 245 23.24 43.13 40.98
C LEU A 245 23.18 41.69 40.40
N SER A 246 23.82 41.23 39.29
CA SER A 246 24.75 41.70 38.23
C SER A 246 26.26 41.34 38.31
N SER A 247 26.74 40.37 37.50
CA SER A 247 28.08 40.35 36.81
C SER A 247 28.31 39.05 36.01
N SER A 248 29.15 39.09 34.96
CA SER A 248 29.64 37.91 34.19
C SER A 248 31.15 37.61 34.48
N PRO A 249 31.87 36.79 33.69
CA PRO A 249 32.69 35.65 34.17
C PRO A 249 34.10 36.03 34.70
N PRO A 250 34.86 35.05 35.23
CA PRO A 250 36.05 34.59 34.47
C PRO A 250 36.35 33.07 34.58
N SER A 251 37.53 32.65 34.11
CA SER A 251 37.97 31.28 33.90
C SER A 251 38.77 30.63 35.05
N SER A 252 38.81 29.29 35.03
CA SER A 252 39.93 28.41 35.45
C SER A 252 40.55 28.55 36.85
N LEU A 253 40.32 27.55 37.71
CA LEU A 253 41.40 26.81 38.42
C LEU A 253 40.88 25.49 39.02
N CYS A 254 41.79 24.63 39.50
CA CYS A 254 41.55 23.21 39.76
C CYS A 254 41.01 22.89 41.17
N GLY A 255 40.18 21.85 41.28
CA GLY A 255 39.76 21.23 42.54
C GLY A 255 39.16 19.85 42.29
N SER A 256 39.93 18.78 42.53
CA SER A 256 39.53 17.40 42.21
C SER A 256 38.61 16.80 43.27
N ILE A 257 37.31 16.74 42.97
CA ILE A 257 36.34 15.91 43.72
C ILE A 257 36.35 14.49 43.13
N SER A 258 36.31 13.46 43.96
CA SER A 258 36.28 12.07 43.47
C SER A 258 34.97 11.76 42.73
N LEU A 259 35.03 10.94 41.67
CA LEU A 259 33.83 10.53 40.91
C LEU A 259 32.77 9.88 41.83
N SER A 260 33.24 9.13 42.84
CA SER A 260 32.46 8.53 43.92
C SER A 260 31.69 9.55 44.78
N GLU A 261 32.24 10.72 45.08
CA GLU A 261 31.53 11.74 45.86
C GLU A 261 30.53 12.52 45.01
N SER A 262 30.86 12.78 43.74
CA SER A 262 29.92 13.41 42.80
C SER A 262 28.65 12.56 42.64
N LEU A 263 28.82 11.25 42.38
CA LEU A 263 27.71 10.29 42.30
C LEU A 263 26.89 10.25 43.60
N ARG A 264 27.56 10.18 44.75
CA ARG A 264 26.88 10.10 46.06
C ARG A 264 26.11 11.38 46.43
N LEU A 265 26.55 12.55 45.95
CA LEU A 265 25.82 13.80 46.07
C LEU A 265 24.62 13.87 45.10
N GLN A 266 24.76 13.35 43.88
CA GLN A 266 23.66 13.22 42.92
C GLN A 266 22.56 12.26 43.43
N GLU A 267 22.91 11.10 43.99
CA GLU A 267 21.96 10.18 44.62
C GLU A 267 21.20 10.85 45.77
N GLN A 268 21.89 11.61 46.62
CA GLN A 268 21.24 12.35 47.72
C GLN A 268 20.32 13.47 47.22
N ALA A 269 20.68 14.15 46.13
CA ALA A 269 19.82 15.15 45.49
C ALA A 269 18.55 14.51 44.92
N ALA A 270 18.69 13.46 44.10
CA ALA A 270 17.57 12.72 43.51
C ALA A 270 16.64 12.12 44.58
N THR A 271 17.21 11.58 45.68
CA THR A 271 16.43 11.05 46.81
C THR A 271 15.62 12.14 47.51
N ARG A 272 16.19 13.35 47.69
CA ARG A 272 15.47 14.49 48.28
C ARG A 272 14.35 14.99 47.37
N GLU A 273 14.59 15.06 46.06
CA GLU A 273 13.58 15.49 45.08
C GLU A 273 12.42 14.49 44.94
N ARG A 274 12.73 13.19 44.95
CA ARG A 274 11.72 12.12 45.02
C ARG A 274 10.85 12.25 46.28
N LEU A 275 11.47 12.39 47.45
CA LEU A 275 10.74 12.58 48.72
C LEU A 275 9.94 13.89 48.79
N ALA A 276 10.35 14.94 48.07
CA ALA A 276 9.57 16.17 47.94
C ALA A 276 8.36 15.96 47.00
N THR A 277 8.53 15.21 45.93
CA THR A 277 7.48 14.87 44.95
C THR A 277 6.42 13.95 45.56
N GLU A 278 6.82 12.92 46.30
CA GLU A 278 5.91 12.02 47.01
C GLU A 278 5.04 12.77 48.05
N ARG A 279 5.60 13.76 48.78
CA ARG A 279 4.82 14.63 49.68
C ARG A 279 3.81 15.49 48.93
N ARG A 280 4.21 16.12 47.81
CA ARG A 280 3.29 16.92 46.96
C ARG A 280 2.14 16.06 46.43
N LEU A 281 2.41 14.82 46.04
CA LEU A 281 1.40 13.87 45.57
C LEU A 281 0.42 13.45 46.68
N GLN A 282 0.91 13.18 47.89
CA GLN A 282 0.06 12.91 49.07
C GLN A 282 -0.82 14.12 49.43
N GLU A 283 -0.27 15.34 49.38
CA GLU A 283 -1.03 16.56 49.66
C GLU A 283 -2.10 16.84 48.59
N SER A 284 -1.84 16.52 47.31
CA SER A 284 -2.87 16.56 46.25
C SER A 284 -3.99 15.57 46.51
N LYS A 285 -3.67 14.28 46.75
CA LYS A 285 -4.68 13.26 47.06
C LYS A 285 -5.59 13.67 48.22
N ARG A 286 -5.02 14.22 49.30
CA ARG A 286 -5.79 14.72 50.45
C ARG A 286 -6.71 15.90 50.09
N LYS A 287 -6.32 16.77 49.14
CA LYS A 287 -7.17 17.86 48.64
C LYS A 287 -8.32 17.33 47.76
N ASP A 288 -8.05 16.33 46.94
CA ASP A 288 -9.07 15.68 46.09
C ASP A 288 -10.06 14.83 46.90
N GLU A 289 -9.61 14.14 47.95
CA GLU A 289 -10.48 13.47 48.94
C GLU A 289 -11.43 14.47 49.61
N MET A 290 -10.90 15.60 50.12
CA MET A 290 -11.75 16.67 50.70
C MET A 290 -12.71 17.27 49.67
N ARG A 291 -12.30 17.41 48.40
CA ARG A 291 -13.15 17.88 47.30
C ARG A 291 -14.30 16.90 47.03
N ASN A 292 -14.01 15.61 46.93
CA ASN A 292 -15.00 14.56 46.69
C ASN A 292 -15.97 14.40 47.86
N GLN A 293 -15.49 14.49 49.10
CA GLN A 293 -16.36 14.50 50.29
C GLN A 293 -17.32 15.70 50.28
N LYS A 294 -16.86 16.88 49.84
CA LYS A 294 -17.66 18.10 49.72
C LYS A 294 -18.70 18.02 48.58
N VAL A 295 -18.40 17.30 47.50
CA VAL A 295 -19.35 16.98 46.42
C VAL A 295 -20.38 15.94 46.85
N GLY A 296 -19.96 14.85 47.50
CA GLY A 296 -20.87 13.82 48.03
C GLY A 296 -21.88 14.37 49.04
N ASN A 297 -21.46 15.29 49.91
CA ASN A 297 -22.37 15.96 50.84
C ASN A 297 -23.34 16.93 50.14
N ARG A 298 -22.96 17.55 49.01
CA ARG A 298 -23.90 18.34 48.18
C ARG A 298 -24.93 17.44 47.49
N LEU A 299 -24.51 16.31 46.92
CA LEU A 299 -25.40 15.37 46.25
C LEU A 299 -26.43 14.74 47.21
N LYS A 300 -26.00 14.35 48.42
CA LYS A 300 -26.94 13.90 49.47
C LYS A 300 -27.93 14.98 49.94
N GLY A 301 -27.56 16.26 49.83
CA GLY A 301 -28.47 17.38 50.09
C GLY A 301 -29.54 17.57 49.00
N ALA A 302 -29.21 17.26 47.74
CA ALA A 302 -30.14 17.38 46.61
C ALA A 302 -31.20 16.25 46.61
N PHE A 303 -30.79 15.00 46.85
CA PHE A 303 -31.69 13.84 46.86
C PHE A 303 -32.71 13.83 48.01
N MET A 304 -32.59 14.73 49.00
CA MET A 304 -33.54 14.89 50.10
C MET A 304 -34.66 15.92 49.81
N LYS A 305 -34.69 16.54 48.61
CA LYS A 305 -35.71 17.54 48.23
C LYS A 305 -36.19 17.38 46.79
N GLY A 306 -36.99 16.33 46.54
CA GLY A 306 -37.68 16.11 45.28
C GLY A 306 -38.50 14.83 45.29
N GLY A 307 -39.79 14.91 45.63
CA GLY A 307 -40.68 13.76 45.69
C GLY A 307 -42.17 14.13 45.61
N ALA A 308 -42.95 13.23 45.02
CA ALA A 308 -44.39 13.31 44.70
C ALA A 308 -44.79 14.28 43.56
N GLY A 309 -45.61 13.77 42.62
CA GLY A 309 -46.16 14.50 41.47
C GLY A 309 -46.56 13.56 40.33
N GLN A 310 -47.85 13.16 40.27
CA GLN A 310 -48.39 12.15 39.35
C GLN A 310 -48.77 12.71 37.97
N GLY A 311 -49.05 11.82 37.02
CA GLY A 311 -50.23 11.95 36.15
C GLY A 311 -50.01 12.00 34.64
N ALA A 312 -50.97 11.45 33.87
CA ALA A 312 -51.01 11.50 32.41
C ALA A 312 -52.47 11.67 31.93
N ALA A 313 -52.71 12.52 30.91
CA ALA A 313 -53.97 12.56 30.15
C ALA A 313 -53.87 13.37 28.82
N PHE A 314 -54.30 12.75 27.72
CA PHE A 314 -55.11 13.26 26.59
C PHE A 314 -55.11 14.74 26.11
N ALA A 315 -54.61 14.92 24.88
CA ALA A 315 -55.36 15.29 23.65
C ALA A 315 -55.78 16.74 23.26
N ASN A 316 -55.72 16.95 21.93
CA ASN A 316 -56.43 17.89 21.02
C ASN A 316 -56.30 19.43 21.18
N PHE A 317 -55.86 20.09 20.10
CA PHE A 317 -56.78 20.66 19.09
C PHE A 317 -56.10 20.95 17.72
N MET A 318 -56.88 21.22 16.68
CA MET A 318 -56.44 21.53 15.29
C MET A 318 -57.02 22.85 14.77
N SER A 319 -56.27 23.58 13.93
CA SER A 319 -56.70 24.51 12.84
C SER A 319 -55.43 25.26 12.34
N HIS A 320 -55.03 25.21 11.06
CA HIS A 320 -55.51 26.00 9.90
C HIS A 320 -55.14 27.50 9.98
N ALA A 321 -54.67 28.19 8.93
CA ALA A 321 -54.52 27.80 7.52
C ALA A 321 -53.45 28.64 6.75
N ASP A 322 -52.78 27.97 5.81
CA ASP A 322 -52.52 28.29 4.39
C ASP A 322 -51.81 29.59 3.90
N SER A 323 -51.19 29.42 2.72
CA SER A 323 -50.79 30.38 1.67
C SER A 323 -49.47 31.18 1.75
N ASP A 324 -48.72 31.37 0.64
CA ASP A 324 -48.55 30.58 -0.62
C ASP A 324 -47.31 31.10 -1.39
N ASP A 325 -46.76 30.23 -2.26
CA ASP A 325 -45.98 30.42 -3.50
C ASP A 325 -44.69 31.30 -3.63
N ASP A 326 -43.78 30.76 -4.46
CA ASP A 326 -42.53 31.33 -5.01
C ASP A 326 -42.82 32.44 -6.09
N ASP A 327 -41.88 33.17 -6.73
CA ASP A 327 -40.70 32.74 -7.52
C ASP A 327 -39.75 33.93 -7.89
N GLU A 328 -38.66 33.65 -8.62
CA GLU A 328 -37.62 34.60 -9.15
C GLU A 328 -38.01 35.20 -10.54
N PRO A 329 -37.12 35.60 -11.51
CA PRO A 329 -35.70 36.02 -11.54
C PRO A 329 -35.55 37.46 -12.16
N ASP A 330 -34.71 37.91 -13.14
CA ASP A 330 -33.64 37.35 -14.02
C ASP A 330 -32.79 38.49 -14.70
N GLU A 331 -31.94 38.14 -15.69
CA GLU A 331 -31.25 38.96 -16.74
C GLU A 331 -30.01 39.81 -16.31
N GLU A 332 -28.76 39.70 -16.86
CA GLU A 332 -28.19 39.62 -18.26
C GLU A 332 -27.55 41.00 -18.67
N ASP A 333 -26.51 41.15 -19.53
CA ASP A 333 -25.62 40.21 -20.27
C ASP A 333 -24.27 40.90 -20.66
N ASP A 334 -23.32 40.18 -21.29
CA ASP A 334 -22.50 40.62 -22.48
C ASP A 334 -21.31 39.65 -22.80
N ASP A 335 -21.12 39.36 -24.09
CA ASP A 335 -20.17 38.37 -24.67
C ASP A 335 -19.02 39.03 -25.48
N ASP A 336 -17.89 38.32 -25.71
CA ASP A 336 -17.04 38.46 -26.93
C ASP A 336 -15.91 37.38 -27.00
N ASP A 337 -15.81 36.63 -28.12
CA ASP A 337 -14.74 35.64 -28.42
C ASP A 337 -14.34 35.62 -29.92
N PRO A 338 -13.05 35.71 -30.25
CA PRO A 338 -12.54 35.41 -31.59
C PRO A 338 -11.41 34.36 -31.62
N LEU A 339 -11.74 33.05 -31.54
CA LEU A 339 -10.76 31.95 -31.66
C LEU A 339 -10.79 31.24 -33.04
N LEU A 340 -10.51 32.00 -34.10
CA LEU A 340 -10.45 31.50 -35.50
C LEU A 340 -9.07 31.72 -36.14
N ASP A 341 -8.07 30.96 -35.67
CA ASP A 341 -6.78 30.72 -36.37
C ASP A 341 -6.08 29.43 -35.88
N ALA A 342 -6.35 28.97 -34.66
CA ALA A 342 -5.66 27.82 -34.04
C ALA A 342 -6.09 26.41 -34.54
N GLN A 343 -7.09 26.30 -35.42
CA GLN A 343 -7.65 24.99 -35.80
C GLN A 343 -6.95 24.30 -36.99
N GLU A 344 -6.12 24.98 -37.78
CA GLU A 344 -5.37 24.35 -38.90
C GLU A 344 -4.00 23.76 -38.50
N GLU A 345 -3.41 24.11 -37.35
CA GLU A 345 -2.17 23.48 -36.88
C GLU A 345 -2.41 22.14 -36.16
N MET A 346 -3.47 22.04 -35.34
CA MET A 346 -3.78 20.83 -34.58
C MET A 346 -4.04 19.58 -35.45
N LEU A 347 -4.47 19.78 -36.71
CA LEU A 347 -4.68 18.71 -37.68
C LEU A 347 -3.38 18.13 -38.27
N LYS A 348 -2.23 18.81 -38.12
CA LYS A 348 -0.91 18.29 -38.52
C LYS A 348 -0.25 17.46 -37.40
N ILE A 349 -0.57 17.76 -36.14
CA ILE A 349 0.00 17.07 -34.97
C ILE A 349 -0.55 15.63 -34.83
N GLN A 350 -1.75 15.35 -35.35
CA GLN A 350 -2.36 14.01 -35.29
C GLN A 350 -1.86 13.00 -36.35
N GLN A 351 -0.92 13.36 -37.24
CA GLN A 351 -0.48 12.49 -38.36
C GLN A 351 0.98 11.97 -38.27
N GLY A 352 1.68 12.22 -37.16
CA GLY A 352 2.81 11.37 -36.74
C GLY A 352 4.02 11.28 -37.67
N GLN A 353 4.52 12.41 -38.18
CA GLN A 353 5.80 12.48 -38.90
C GLN A 353 6.68 13.64 -38.41
N LEU A 354 7.74 13.30 -37.66
CA LEU A 354 9.00 14.05 -37.53
C LEU A 354 10.14 13.03 -37.41
N ASP A 355 11.33 13.41 -37.87
CA ASP A 355 12.42 12.48 -38.24
C ASP A 355 13.38 12.08 -37.09
N GLU A 356 14.13 10.99 -37.31
CA GLU A 356 15.11 10.41 -36.37
C GLU A 356 16.43 11.23 -36.25
N GLU A 357 16.41 12.51 -35.84
CA GLU A 357 17.67 13.24 -35.57
C GLU A 357 17.71 14.22 -34.38
N GLU A 358 16.99 13.95 -33.27
CA GLU A 358 17.26 14.65 -31.98
C GLU A 358 17.34 13.75 -30.73
N ASP A 359 17.21 12.42 -30.85
CA ASP A 359 17.21 11.49 -29.70
C ASP A 359 18.61 10.91 -29.37
N ARG A 360 19.63 11.78 -29.24
CA ARG A 360 21.02 11.39 -29.03
C ARG A 360 21.78 12.06 -27.87
N GLU A 361 21.09 12.71 -26.94
CA GLU A 361 21.75 13.31 -25.76
C GLU A 361 21.06 13.09 -24.38
N LEU A 362 20.20 12.07 -24.23
CA LEU A 362 19.50 11.75 -22.97
C LEU A 362 19.72 10.32 -22.43
N ASN A 363 20.98 9.93 -22.18
CA ASN A 363 21.28 8.78 -21.30
C ASN A 363 22.58 8.97 -20.48
N PRO A 364 22.50 9.43 -19.21
CA PRO A 364 23.68 9.67 -18.37
C PRO A 364 24.13 8.46 -17.51
N TYR A 365 23.91 7.21 -17.95
CA TYR A 365 24.30 6.01 -17.17
C TYR A 365 25.16 4.96 -17.89
N SER A 366 26.07 5.36 -18.80
CA SER A 366 27.19 4.48 -19.18
C SER A 366 28.43 5.21 -19.73
N HIS A 367 29.36 5.62 -18.84
CA HIS A 367 30.83 5.42 -18.95
C HIS A 367 31.62 6.28 -17.94
N ALA A 368 32.20 5.63 -16.92
CA ALA A 368 33.33 6.15 -16.15
C ALA A 368 34.13 4.98 -15.53
N TYR A 369 35.39 5.24 -15.18
CA TYR A 369 36.33 4.32 -14.52
C TYR A 369 36.72 3.04 -15.28
N HIS A 370 37.82 3.13 -16.02
CA HIS A 370 39.02 2.41 -15.57
C HIS A 370 40.33 3.07 -16.02
N MET A 371 41.37 2.84 -15.22
CA MET A 371 42.79 3.19 -15.42
C MET A 371 43.16 4.69 -15.46
N GLY A 372 44.06 5.06 -14.55
CA GLY A 372 44.94 6.23 -14.71
C GLY A 372 46.41 5.79 -14.67
N ARG A 373 47.28 6.44 -15.44
CA ARG A 373 48.75 6.36 -15.27
C ARG A 373 49.50 7.48 -15.99
N SER A 374 50.63 7.86 -15.38
CA SER A 374 51.78 8.56 -15.98
C SER A 374 51.73 10.09 -16.19
N ARG A 375 52.93 10.67 -16.17
CA ARG A 375 53.29 12.10 -16.30
C ARG A 375 53.91 12.38 -17.68
N ALA A 376 54.18 13.66 -17.97
CA ALA A 376 54.90 14.20 -19.13
C ALA A 376 54.07 14.15 -20.43
N ILE A 377 54.23 15.04 -21.43
CA ILE A 377 55.42 15.84 -21.84
C ILE A 377 55.20 17.36 -21.67
N ALA A 378 56.26 18.16 -21.81
CA ALA A 378 56.29 19.61 -21.59
C ALA A 378 56.79 20.41 -22.82
N GLU A 379 56.52 21.72 -22.78
CA GLU A 379 57.26 22.84 -23.41
C GLU A 379 57.60 22.87 -24.91
N GLU A 380 56.93 23.80 -25.62
CA GLU A 380 57.54 24.83 -26.49
C GLU A 380 56.45 25.89 -26.79
N LYS A 381 56.62 27.23 -26.69
CA LYS A 381 57.70 28.14 -26.25
C LYS A 381 57.02 29.25 -25.40
N GLY A 382 57.56 29.71 -24.26
CA GLY A 382 58.39 30.93 -24.13
C GLY A 382 57.58 32.26 -24.04
N LEU A 383 57.84 33.24 -23.16
CA LEU A 383 58.94 33.39 -22.18
C LEU A 383 58.65 34.53 -21.14
N ALA A 384 59.14 34.37 -19.90
CA ALA A 384 59.54 35.39 -18.91
C ALA A 384 58.53 36.29 -18.11
N LYS A 385 58.59 36.13 -16.76
CA LYS A 385 58.63 37.15 -15.65
C LYS A 385 57.63 38.33 -15.59
N GLY A 386 57.08 38.77 -14.45
CA GLY A 386 57.20 38.35 -13.03
C GLY A 386 57.09 39.54 -12.04
N ALA A 387 56.89 39.25 -10.73
CA ALA A 387 56.91 40.15 -9.56
C ALA A 387 55.65 41.02 -9.24
N ASP A 388 55.55 41.39 -7.96
CA ASP A 388 54.43 42.06 -7.27
C ASP A 388 54.47 43.60 -7.33
N VAL A 389 53.30 44.27 -7.21
CA VAL A 389 53.14 45.47 -6.36
C VAL A 389 51.68 45.71 -5.94
N ASP A 390 51.49 46.39 -4.81
CA ASP A 390 50.23 46.97 -4.32
C ASP A 390 49.85 48.31 -5.00
N ALA A 391 48.61 48.73 -4.73
CA ALA A 391 48.11 50.12 -4.61
C ALA A 391 47.44 50.85 -5.81
N ASP A 392 46.23 51.33 -5.53
CA ASP A 392 45.54 52.54 -6.02
C ASP A 392 46.46 53.81 -6.03
N PRO A 393 46.15 54.96 -6.73
CA PRO A 393 44.79 55.54 -6.82
C PRO A 393 44.47 56.52 -8.01
N ILE A 394 43.35 57.28 -7.85
CA ILE A 394 43.11 58.69 -8.26
C ILE A 394 42.43 59.02 -9.64
N ILE A 395 41.18 59.55 -9.55
CA ILE A 395 40.60 60.79 -10.19
C ILE A 395 40.55 60.90 -11.74
N ASP A 396 39.55 61.46 -12.44
CA ASP A 396 38.16 61.96 -12.19
C ASP A 396 37.57 62.42 -13.58
N VAL A 397 36.46 63.16 -13.63
CA VAL A 397 35.74 63.77 -14.79
C VAL A 397 34.74 62.82 -15.48
N GLY A 398 33.48 63.21 -15.76
CA GLY A 398 32.79 64.49 -15.56
C GLY A 398 31.25 64.39 -15.64
N MET A 399 30.55 65.52 -15.49
CA MET A 399 29.11 65.60 -15.09
C MET A 399 28.28 66.51 -16.02
N GLN A 400 26.96 66.62 -15.76
CA GLN A 400 26.01 67.74 -16.09
C GLN A 400 24.97 67.48 -17.21
N LEU A 401 23.75 68.06 -17.18
CA LEU A 401 23.06 68.99 -16.22
C LEU A 401 21.53 68.79 -16.26
N SER A 402 20.78 68.91 -15.15
CA SER A 402 19.99 70.11 -14.73
C SER A 402 19.23 69.88 -13.38
N THR A 403 18.37 70.80 -12.93
CA THR A 403 18.64 71.93 -11.99
C THR A 403 17.30 72.61 -11.56
N VAL A 404 17.30 73.63 -10.67
CA VAL A 404 16.15 74.46 -10.17
C VAL A 404 15.33 73.78 -9.04
N PHE A 405 14.94 74.39 -7.90
CA PHE A 405 15.29 75.61 -7.12
C PHE A 405 14.94 75.32 -5.62
N ILE A 406 15.59 75.85 -4.56
CA ILE A 406 15.69 77.24 -4.00
C ILE A 406 14.39 77.78 -3.36
N THR A 407 14.33 78.42 -2.17
CA THR A 407 15.14 78.51 -0.91
C THR A 407 14.39 79.42 0.08
N MET A 408 14.43 79.19 1.40
CA MET A 408 14.49 80.32 2.37
C MET A 408 15.12 79.96 3.72
N VAL A 409 15.69 80.96 4.42
CA VAL A 409 16.55 80.82 5.61
C VAL A 409 16.24 81.91 6.63
N LEU A 410 16.20 81.58 7.93
CA LEU A 410 16.40 82.52 9.04
C LEU A 410 17.18 81.86 10.19
N ILE A 411 18.04 82.64 10.84
CA ILE A 411 18.77 82.32 12.09
C ILE A 411 18.73 83.59 12.96
N PRO A 412 18.75 83.49 14.30
CA PRO A 412 19.99 83.89 14.99
C PRO A 412 20.37 83.00 16.19
N SER A 413 21.62 83.15 16.65
CA SER A 413 22.27 82.30 17.66
C SER A 413 21.83 82.58 19.11
N ALA A 414 21.95 81.60 20.02
CA ALA A 414 23.07 81.57 20.99
C ALA A 414 23.01 80.46 22.08
N ARG A 415 24.21 80.01 22.48
CA ARG A 415 24.63 79.42 23.79
C ARG A 415 24.25 77.99 24.23
N GLN A 416 25.33 77.21 24.36
CA GLN A 416 25.74 76.35 25.49
C GLN A 416 25.26 74.88 25.55
N MET A 417 26.08 74.10 26.26
CA MET A 417 26.22 72.64 26.15
C MET A 417 25.24 71.86 27.04
N GLY A 418 24.81 70.70 26.55
CA GLY A 418 24.12 69.70 27.37
C GLY A 418 23.90 68.40 26.61
N MET A 419 24.81 67.42 26.75
CA MET A 419 24.62 66.10 26.15
C MET A 419 23.47 65.35 26.83
N ARG A 420 22.51 64.85 26.04
CA ARG A 420 21.56 63.80 26.44
C ARG A 420 21.46 62.76 25.33
N ALA A 421 21.42 61.49 25.73
CA ALA A 421 21.39 60.34 24.83
C ALA A 421 19.98 60.13 24.22
N PRO A 422 19.89 59.49 23.03
CA PRO A 422 18.60 59.13 22.44
C PRO A 422 17.86 58.08 23.27
N HIS A 423 16.54 58.20 23.37
CA HIS A 423 15.70 57.27 24.12
C HIS A 423 15.38 56.03 23.28
N LEU A 424 15.96 54.88 23.65
CA LEU A 424 15.54 53.57 23.17
C LEU A 424 14.21 53.15 23.83
N SER A 425 13.14 53.09 23.04
CA SER A 425 11.86 52.49 23.45
C SER A 425 11.97 50.97 23.50
N ARG A 426 12.19 50.40 24.68
CA ARG A 426 12.09 48.94 24.89
C ARG A 426 10.63 48.51 24.82
N SER A 427 10.26 47.78 23.77
CA SER A 427 9.11 46.88 23.85
C SER A 427 9.46 45.74 24.83
N LEU A 428 8.48 45.34 25.64
CA LEU A 428 8.60 44.16 26.47
C LEU A 428 8.13 42.96 25.65
N ALA A 429 9.07 42.24 25.04
CA ALA A 429 8.77 40.93 24.49
C ALA A 429 8.38 39.98 25.64
N THR A 430 7.09 39.65 25.74
CA THR A 430 6.65 38.51 26.52
C THR A 430 7.31 37.26 25.94
N PRO A 431 8.02 36.45 26.74
CA PRO A 431 8.58 35.19 26.24
C PRO A 431 7.42 34.30 25.80
N ALA A 432 7.41 33.92 24.52
CA ALA A 432 6.51 32.90 24.04
C ALA A 432 6.78 31.60 24.82
N SER A 433 5.74 30.97 25.35
CA SER A 433 5.86 29.64 25.95
C SER A 433 6.30 28.66 24.86
N SER A 434 7.39 27.93 25.10
CA SER A 434 7.86 26.89 24.18
C SER A 434 6.76 25.86 23.92
N ILE A 435 6.65 25.36 22.69
CA ILE A 435 5.55 24.48 22.28
C ILE A 435 5.47 23.23 23.19
N GLY A 436 6.64 22.67 23.56
CA GLY A 436 6.76 21.53 24.48
C GLY A 436 6.40 21.77 25.95
N ALA A 437 6.04 23.00 26.35
CA ALA A 437 5.44 23.23 27.67
C ALA A 437 4.02 22.63 27.76
N THR A 438 3.35 22.43 26.62
CA THR A 438 1.99 21.90 26.53
C THR A 438 1.98 20.37 26.56
N LYS A 439 1.20 19.76 27.46
CA LYS A 439 1.07 18.30 27.57
C LYS A 439 -0.25 17.80 26.99
N VAL A 440 -0.29 17.64 25.67
CA VAL A 440 -1.43 17.00 24.97
C VAL A 440 -1.14 15.51 24.78
N ALA A 441 -2.08 14.66 25.20
CA ALA A 441 -1.93 13.21 25.06
C ALA A 441 -2.03 12.76 23.59
N MET A 442 -1.30 11.71 23.23
CA MET A 442 -1.28 11.16 21.86
C MET A 442 -2.62 10.54 21.43
N SER A 443 -3.42 10.06 22.38
CA SER A 443 -4.76 9.51 22.13
C SER A 443 -5.63 9.58 23.39
N LEU A 444 -6.89 9.14 23.26
CA LEU A 444 -7.81 8.96 24.39
C LEU A 444 -7.39 7.83 25.35
N PHE A 445 -6.50 6.94 24.92
CA PHE A 445 -6.07 5.74 25.64
C PHE A 445 -4.72 5.94 26.33
N GLU A 446 -3.75 6.52 25.65
CA GLU A 446 -2.36 6.64 26.09
C GLU A 446 -2.12 7.95 26.89
N LYS A 447 -2.86 8.11 28.00
CA LYS A 447 -2.98 9.38 28.76
C LYS A 447 -1.69 9.88 29.44
N ASP A 448 -0.65 9.04 29.54
CA ASP A 448 0.68 9.40 30.05
C ASP A 448 1.71 9.66 28.93
N LYS A 449 1.30 9.57 27.65
CA LYS A 449 2.15 9.72 26.46
C LYS A 449 1.74 10.98 25.71
N TYR A 450 2.69 11.87 25.44
CA TYR A 450 2.40 13.23 24.96
C TYR A 450 3.00 13.49 23.58
N ILE A 451 2.27 14.24 22.75
CA ILE A 451 2.72 14.67 21.43
C ILE A 451 3.91 15.63 21.59
N ASN A 452 5.05 15.28 20.99
CA ASN A 452 6.31 16.00 21.19
C ASN A 452 6.70 16.86 19.97
N TYR A 453 5.92 17.91 19.70
CA TYR A 453 6.25 18.92 18.69
C TYR A 453 7.55 19.70 18.99
N GLN A 454 8.00 19.74 20.25
CA GLN A 454 9.29 20.35 20.59
C GLN A 454 10.47 19.59 19.97
N ARG A 455 10.48 18.25 20.05
CA ARG A 455 11.49 17.41 19.35
C ARG A 455 11.53 17.72 17.85
N ILE A 456 10.36 17.94 17.23
CA ILE A 456 10.28 18.29 15.80
C ILE A 456 10.90 19.67 15.54
N GLU A 457 10.57 20.69 16.34
CA GLU A 457 11.16 22.03 16.21
C GLU A 457 12.70 22.00 16.43
N ASP A 458 13.15 21.34 17.49
CA ASP A 458 14.57 21.24 17.86
C ASP A 458 15.38 20.52 16.77
N ASN A 459 14.88 19.37 16.28
CA ASN A 459 15.50 18.62 15.19
C ASN A 459 15.48 19.42 13.87
N LEU A 460 14.38 20.11 13.55
CA LEU A 460 14.29 20.90 12.32
C LEU A 460 15.11 22.18 12.35
N ALA A 461 15.38 22.76 13.51
CA ALA A 461 16.34 23.86 13.64
C ALA A 461 17.75 23.44 13.18
N VAL A 462 18.21 22.27 13.66
CA VAL A 462 19.48 21.67 13.24
C VAL A 462 19.47 21.32 11.75
N VAL A 463 18.43 20.64 11.27
CA VAL A 463 18.36 20.18 9.87
C VAL A 463 18.26 21.36 8.89
N ARG A 464 17.48 22.41 9.19
CA ARG A 464 17.44 23.63 8.36
C ARG A 464 18.80 24.31 8.29
N GLN A 465 19.53 24.41 9.40
CA GLN A 465 20.90 24.96 9.43
C GLN A 465 21.89 24.11 8.60
N ARG A 466 21.70 22.79 8.52
CA ARG A 466 22.58 21.88 7.77
C ARG A 466 22.28 21.82 6.26
N LEU A 467 21.02 21.99 5.86
CA LEU A 467 20.59 21.80 4.47
C LEU A 467 20.39 23.10 3.67
N ASP A 468 20.22 24.24 4.35
CA ASP A 468 20.03 25.59 3.78
C ASP A 468 19.06 25.69 2.58
N ARG A 469 17.95 24.94 2.66
CA ARG A 469 16.91 24.91 1.63
C ARG A 469 15.52 24.76 2.24
N LYS A 470 14.49 24.90 1.39
CA LYS A 470 13.10 24.64 1.76
C LYS A 470 12.85 23.14 1.94
N LEU A 471 11.99 22.79 2.88
CA LEU A 471 11.59 21.41 3.18
C LEU A 471 10.14 21.17 2.80
N THR A 472 9.86 20.06 2.12
CA THR A 472 8.48 19.55 1.94
C THR A 472 7.90 19.15 3.30
N LEU A 473 6.58 18.95 3.41
CA LEU A 473 5.98 18.47 4.66
C LEU A 473 6.50 17.10 5.05
N SER A 474 6.64 16.20 4.07
CA SER A 474 7.23 14.87 4.24
C SER A 474 8.64 14.95 4.83
N GLU A 475 9.46 15.89 4.37
CA GLU A 475 10.78 16.16 4.94
C GLU A 475 10.72 16.78 6.33
N LYS A 476 9.81 17.73 6.59
CA LYS A 476 9.64 18.29 7.95
C LYS A 476 9.29 17.21 8.97
N VAL A 477 8.35 16.32 8.64
CA VAL A 477 7.95 15.25 9.55
C VAL A 477 9.05 14.19 9.67
N LEU A 478 9.64 13.68 8.58
CA LEU A 478 10.73 12.70 8.68
C LEU A 478 11.94 13.25 9.44
N TYR A 479 12.42 14.44 9.08
CA TYR A 479 13.66 14.99 9.66
C TYR A 479 13.45 15.49 11.10
N GLY A 480 12.21 15.89 11.44
CA GLY A 480 11.78 16.11 12.82
C GLY A 480 11.82 14.85 13.72
N HIS A 481 11.93 13.66 13.14
CA HIS A 481 11.98 12.37 13.85
C HIS A 481 13.33 11.64 13.74
N LEU A 482 14.39 12.32 13.31
CA LEU A 482 15.74 11.75 13.31
C LEU A 482 16.21 11.41 14.73
N ASP A 483 16.85 10.25 14.88
CA ASP A 483 17.50 9.80 16.12
C ASP A 483 18.72 10.67 16.46
N ASN A 484 19.41 11.18 15.44
CA ASN A 484 20.47 12.18 15.56
C ASN A 484 20.38 13.17 14.37
N PRO A 485 19.88 14.41 14.57
CA PRO A 485 19.75 15.39 13.49
C PRO A 485 21.08 16.06 13.09
N HIS A 486 22.13 15.94 13.90
CA HIS A 486 23.44 16.56 13.64
C HIS A 486 24.27 15.76 12.63
N ASP A 487 24.32 14.43 12.78
CA ASP A 487 25.21 13.57 11.99
C ASP A 487 24.50 12.79 10.88
N ALA A 488 23.16 12.72 10.89
CA ALA A 488 22.41 11.95 9.88
C ALA A 488 22.69 12.46 8.45
N ASP A 489 23.06 11.55 7.55
CA ASP A 489 23.16 11.79 6.12
C ASP A 489 21.74 11.86 5.51
N VAL A 490 21.40 12.99 4.90
CA VAL A 490 20.05 13.30 4.42
C VAL A 490 20.10 13.60 2.92
N ARG A 491 19.99 12.55 2.11
CA ARG A 491 20.04 12.63 0.64
C ARG A 491 18.93 11.77 0.03
N ARG A 492 17.91 12.42 -0.55
CA ARG A 492 16.73 11.78 -1.17
C ARG A 492 17.16 10.68 -2.16
N GLY A 493 16.55 9.51 -2.05
CA GLY A 493 16.83 8.33 -2.87
C GLY A 493 18.17 7.63 -2.63
N ALA A 494 19.04 8.16 -1.74
CA ALA A 494 20.42 7.66 -1.55
C ALA A 494 20.71 7.16 -0.13
N SER A 495 20.53 7.99 0.90
CA SER A 495 20.95 7.66 2.27
C SER A 495 19.94 6.77 3.02
N TYR A 496 20.39 6.08 4.07
CA TYR A 496 19.51 5.49 5.08
C TYR A 496 19.46 6.43 6.30
N ILE A 497 18.28 6.95 6.62
CA ILE A 497 18.03 7.78 7.80
C ILE A 497 17.52 6.94 8.96
N LYS A 498 17.99 7.25 10.17
CA LYS A 498 17.59 6.58 11.42
C LYS A 498 16.56 7.42 12.16
N LEU A 499 15.39 6.82 12.38
CA LEU A 499 14.16 7.49 12.81
C LEU A 499 13.63 6.94 14.13
N ARG A 500 12.87 7.77 14.84
CA ARG A 500 12.12 7.41 16.06
C ARG A 500 10.61 7.61 15.86
N PRO A 501 9.89 6.61 15.34
CA PRO A 501 8.43 6.61 15.30
C PRO A 501 7.83 6.76 16.71
N ASP A 502 6.73 7.51 16.80
CA ASP A 502 6.00 7.76 18.04
C ASP A 502 5.17 6.56 18.49
N ARG A 503 4.68 5.75 17.55
CA ARG A 503 3.88 4.55 17.84
C ARG A 503 4.05 3.45 16.80
N VAL A 504 3.61 2.25 17.18
CA VAL A 504 3.50 1.06 16.32
C VAL A 504 2.06 0.53 16.32
N ALA A 505 1.59 0.00 15.19
CA ALA A 505 0.32 -0.72 15.13
C ALA A 505 0.44 -2.03 14.34
N CYS A 506 -0.17 -3.09 14.84
CA CYS A 506 -0.13 -4.42 14.22
C CYS A 506 -1.53 -5.00 14.04
N GLN A 507 -1.78 -5.70 12.93
CA GLN A 507 -3.01 -6.48 12.72
C GLN A 507 -2.77 -7.96 13.05
N ASP A 508 -3.81 -8.70 13.44
CA ASP A 508 -3.70 -10.04 14.03
C ASP A 508 -2.97 -11.08 13.14
N ALA A 509 -3.10 -11.00 11.82
CA ALA A 509 -2.37 -11.87 10.89
C ALA A 509 -0.84 -11.60 10.82
N THR A 510 -0.33 -10.50 11.36
CA THR A 510 1.11 -10.18 11.42
C THR A 510 1.62 -9.99 12.85
N ALA A 511 0.78 -9.50 13.76
CA ALA A 511 1.03 -9.35 15.19
C ALA A 511 1.47 -10.66 15.84
N GLN A 512 0.93 -11.80 15.39
CA GLN A 512 1.37 -13.13 15.84
C GLN A 512 2.89 -13.29 15.75
N MET A 513 3.46 -13.06 14.56
CA MET A 513 4.88 -13.27 14.29
C MET A 513 5.76 -12.15 14.85
N ALA A 514 5.30 -10.90 14.79
CA ALA A 514 5.99 -9.76 15.41
C ALA A 514 6.11 -9.92 16.93
N LEU A 515 5.05 -10.36 17.63
CA LEU A 515 5.09 -10.58 19.07
C LEU A 515 5.88 -11.83 19.46
N LEU A 516 5.87 -12.91 18.67
CA LEU A 516 6.74 -14.07 18.90
C LEU A 516 8.23 -13.69 18.77
N GLN A 517 8.59 -12.84 17.82
CA GLN A 517 9.94 -12.26 17.71
C GLN A 517 10.25 -11.39 18.95
N PHE A 518 9.37 -10.47 19.33
CA PHE A 518 9.57 -9.62 20.52
C PHE A 518 9.72 -10.42 21.83
N MET A 519 8.92 -11.46 22.03
CA MET A 519 9.03 -12.39 23.16
C MET A 519 10.42 -13.00 23.26
N SER A 520 11.02 -13.39 22.12
CA SER A 520 12.35 -13.99 22.09
C SER A 520 13.50 -13.00 22.36
N ALA A 521 13.29 -11.69 22.13
CA ALA A 521 14.21 -10.64 22.59
C ALA A 521 14.18 -10.47 24.13
N GLY A 522 13.20 -11.05 24.82
CA GLY A 522 13.12 -11.12 26.28
C GLY A 522 13.06 -9.75 26.96
N LEU A 523 12.40 -8.78 26.34
CA LEU A 523 12.17 -7.45 26.91
C LEU A 523 10.86 -7.45 27.75
N PRO A 524 10.80 -6.72 28.87
CA PRO A 524 9.65 -6.78 29.78
C PRO A 524 8.46 -5.92 29.32
N THR A 525 8.68 -4.99 28.41
CA THR A 525 7.68 -4.02 27.93
C THR A 525 8.08 -3.46 26.59
N VAL A 526 7.10 -3.07 25.76
CA VAL A 526 7.34 -2.22 24.60
C VAL A 526 7.83 -0.83 25.03
N ALA A 527 8.68 -0.22 24.20
CA ALA A 527 9.25 1.11 24.43
C ALA A 527 8.29 2.25 24.06
N VAL A 528 7.57 2.11 22.94
CA VAL A 528 6.62 3.11 22.42
C VAL A 528 5.16 2.60 22.51
N PRO A 529 4.16 3.50 22.51
CA PRO A 529 2.75 3.13 22.30
C PRO A 529 2.57 2.14 21.18
N THR A 530 1.96 1.00 21.49
CA THR A 530 1.77 -0.11 20.56
C THR A 530 0.34 -0.62 20.68
N THR A 531 -0.29 -0.94 19.56
CA THR A 531 -1.66 -1.48 19.50
C THR A 531 -1.77 -2.67 18.56
N VAL A 532 -2.47 -3.73 18.98
CA VAL A 532 -2.87 -4.87 18.14
C VAL A 532 -4.37 -4.79 17.83
N HIS A 533 -4.75 -5.13 16.60
CA HIS A 533 -6.12 -5.10 16.08
C HIS A 533 -6.50 -6.46 15.49
N CYS A 534 -7.70 -6.98 15.80
CA CYS A 534 -8.17 -8.29 15.30
C CYS A 534 -9.21 -8.13 14.16
N ASP A 535 -8.72 -8.10 12.92
CA ASP A 535 -9.49 -7.76 11.72
C ASP A 535 -9.22 -8.66 10.49
N HIS A 536 -8.13 -9.44 10.46
CA HIS A 536 -7.79 -10.32 9.32
C HIS A 536 -8.23 -11.78 9.48
N LEU A 537 -8.72 -12.19 10.66
CA LEU A 537 -9.14 -13.58 10.94
C LEU A 537 -10.67 -13.77 11.03
N ILE A 538 -11.45 -12.80 10.55
CA ILE A 538 -12.92 -12.87 10.49
C ILE A 538 -13.36 -13.07 9.03
N GLU A 539 -13.85 -14.27 8.72
CA GLU A 539 -14.29 -14.67 7.39
C GLU A 539 -15.77 -14.38 7.16
N ALA A 540 -16.07 -13.61 6.11
CA ALA A 540 -17.43 -13.29 5.68
C ALA A 540 -18.13 -14.54 5.09
N GLN A 541 -19.35 -14.83 5.53
CA GLN A 541 -20.15 -15.95 5.04
C GLN A 541 -21.67 -15.68 5.15
N VAL A 542 -22.17 -15.30 6.33
CA VAL A 542 -23.62 -15.18 6.62
C VAL A 542 -24.03 -13.90 7.35
N GLY A 543 -23.12 -12.93 7.48
CA GLY A 543 -23.40 -11.60 8.05
C GLY A 543 -22.79 -11.38 9.44
N GLY A 544 -22.51 -10.12 9.76
CA GLY A 544 -21.49 -9.72 10.74
C GLY A 544 -21.56 -10.40 12.10
N THR A 545 -22.72 -10.45 12.75
CA THR A 545 -22.87 -11.04 14.10
C THR A 545 -22.56 -12.54 14.14
N LYS A 546 -22.95 -13.28 13.09
CA LYS A 546 -22.70 -14.73 12.99
C LYS A 546 -21.26 -15.02 12.60
N ASP A 547 -20.74 -14.27 11.62
CA ASP A 547 -19.37 -14.40 11.15
C ASP A 547 -18.36 -14.06 12.25
N LEU A 548 -18.64 -13.04 13.07
CA LEU A 548 -17.85 -12.69 14.25
C LEU A 548 -17.92 -13.76 15.35
N ALA A 549 -19.08 -14.33 15.65
CA ALA A 549 -19.20 -15.43 16.61
C ALA A 549 -18.36 -16.64 16.15
N ARG A 550 -18.54 -17.06 14.89
CA ARG A 550 -17.77 -18.12 14.24
C ARG A 550 -16.26 -17.86 14.28
N ALA A 551 -15.83 -16.63 14.03
CA ALA A 551 -14.41 -16.25 14.07
C ALA A 551 -13.83 -16.28 15.49
N ASN A 552 -14.61 -15.92 16.52
CA ASN A 552 -14.18 -16.02 17.92
C ASN A 552 -13.96 -17.47 18.37
N ASP A 553 -14.81 -18.40 17.93
CA ASP A 553 -14.63 -19.84 18.21
C ASP A 553 -13.42 -20.41 17.44
N ILE A 554 -13.34 -20.18 16.13
CA ILE A 554 -12.28 -20.75 15.24
C ILE A 554 -10.88 -20.19 15.56
N ASN A 555 -10.78 -18.95 16.01
CA ASN A 555 -9.50 -18.30 16.28
C ASN A 555 -9.21 -18.07 17.76
N LYS A 556 -9.98 -18.71 18.66
CA LYS A 556 -9.89 -18.48 20.11
C LYS A 556 -8.45 -18.57 20.66
N GLU A 557 -7.67 -19.57 20.24
CA GLU A 557 -6.28 -19.72 20.66
C GLU A 557 -5.40 -18.52 20.26
N VAL A 558 -5.57 -18.00 19.03
CA VAL A 558 -4.82 -16.84 18.53
C VAL A 558 -5.26 -15.57 19.26
N TYR A 559 -6.56 -15.39 19.50
CA TYR A 559 -7.07 -14.24 20.25
C TYR A 559 -6.68 -14.29 21.74
N ASP A 560 -6.69 -15.46 22.38
CA ASP A 560 -6.19 -15.67 23.75
C ASP A 560 -4.68 -15.36 23.84
N PHE A 561 -3.89 -15.82 22.87
CA PHE A 561 -2.46 -15.49 22.76
C PHE A 561 -2.25 -13.98 22.61
N LEU A 562 -2.91 -13.33 21.65
CA LEU A 562 -2.75 -11.89 21.42
C LEU A 562 -3.20 -11.09 22.65
N ALA A 563 -4.34 -11.41 23.26
CA ALA A 563 -4.85 -10.75 24.45
C ALA A 563 -3.93 -10.90 25.67
N THR A 564 -3.33 -12.07 25.90
CA THR A 564 -2.40 -12.31 27.02
C THR A 564 -1.00 -11.73 26.75
N CYS A 565 -0.51 -11.83 25.52
CA CYS A 565 0.78 -11.26 25.10
C CYS A 565 0.77 -9.73 25.18
N THR A 566 -0.26 -9.09 24.64
CA THR A 566 -0.40 -7.62 24.69
C THR A 566 -0.51 -7.08 26.12
N ALA A 567 -1.34 -7.72 26.95
CA ALA A 567 -1.48 -7.41 28.36
C ALA A 567 -0.14 -7.49 29.11
N LYS A 568 0.67 -8.52 28.86
CA LYS A 568 2.00 -8.67 29.46
C LYS A 568 2.96 -7.56 29.02
N TYR A 569 3.08 -7.33 27.72
CA TYR A 569 4.11 -6.43 27.18
C TYR A 569 3.71 -4.95 27.16
N GLY A 570 2.51 -4.58 27.60
CA GLY A 570 2.09 -3.18 27.77
C GLY A 570 1.49 -2.58 26.50
N ILE A 571 0.84 -3.41 25.70
CA ILE A 571 0.30 -3.13 24.38
C ILE A 571 -1.22 -3.03 24.49
N GLY A 572 -1.85 -2.07 23.78
CA GLY A 572 -3.31 -1.99 23.67
C GLY A 572 -3.86 -3.05 22.73
N PHE A 573 -5.00 -3.66 23.06
CA PHE A 573 -5.60 -4.74 22.27
C PHE A 573 -7.04 -4.43 21.87
N TRP A 574 -7.30 -4.37 20.58
CA TRP A 574 -8.63 -4.23 20.00
C TRP A 574 -9.15 -5.61 19.60
N LYS A 575 -10.22 -6.06 20.27
CA LYS A 575 -10.81 -7.40 20.13
C LYS A 575 -11.43 -7.59 18.75
N ALA A 576 -11.64 -8.85 18.36
CA ALA A 576 -12.33 -9.20 17.12
C ALA A 576 -13.67 -8.43 16.98
N GLY A 577 -13.90 -7.82 15.82
CA GLY A 577 -15.10 -7.02 15.55
C GLY A 577 -15.02 -5.54 16.00
N SER A 578 -13.90 -5.10 16.58
CA SER A 578 -13.65 -3.67 16.85
C SER A 578 -13.67 -2.79 15.62
N GLY A 579 -13.20 -3.31 14.48
CA GLY A 579 -12.88 -2.54 13.30
C GLY A 579 -11.54 -2.91 12.67
N ILE A 580 -11.36 -2.42 11.46
CA ILE A 580 -10.13 -2.55 10.67
C ILE A 580 -9.09 -1.57 11.19
N ILE A 581 -7.85 -2.05 11.33
CA ILE A 581 -6.70 -1.36 11.90
C ILE A 581 -6.59 0.12 11.48
N HIS A 582 -6.71 0.42 10.19
CA HIS A 582 -6.51 1.76 9.63
C HIS A 582 -7.62 2.75 9.95
N GLN A 583 -8.86 2.26 10.08
CA GLN A 583 -10.00 3.08 10.50
C GLN A 583 -9.87 3.43 11.99
N ILE A 584 -9.58 2.43 12.83
CA ILE A 584 -9.34 2.64 14.26
C ILE A 584 -8.14 3.59 14.47
N ILE A 585 -7.09 3.48 13.67
CA ILE A 585 -5.95 4.42 13.68
C ILE A 585 -6.42 5.85 13.36
N LEU A 586 -7.18 6.06 12.27
CA LEU A 586 -7.64 7.38 11.89
C LEU A 586 -8.52 8.01 12.99
N GLU A 587 -9.47 7.23 13.52
CA GLU A 587 -10.43 7.64 14.55
C GLU A 587 -9.78 7.96 15.91
N ASN A 588 -8.69 7.28 16.29
CA ASN A 588 -8.20 7.30 17.68
C ASN A 588 -6.73 7.71 17.86
N TYR A 589 -5.86 7.44 16.89
CA TYR A 589 -4.39 7.39 17.10
C TYR A 589 -3.56 8.24 16.14
N ALA A 590 -4.07 8.56 14.95
CA ALA A 590 -3.42 9.45 14.01
C ALA A 590 -3.55 10.92 14.44
N TYR A 591 -2.49 11.71 14.24
CA TYR A 591 -2.49 13.16 14.47
C TYR A 591 -1.50 13.88 13.54
N PRO A 592 -1.75 15.16 13.22
CA PRO A 592 -0.87 15.95 12.35
C PRO A 592 0.59 15.99 12.84
N GLY A 593 1.52 15.67 11.95
CA GLY A 593 2.96 15.74 12.20
C GLY A 593 3.55 14.60 13.03
N GLY A 594 2.79 13.58 13.42
CA GLY A 594 3.34 12.37 14.04
C GLY A 594 4.04 11.45 13.03
N LEU A 595 4.89 10.55 13.53
CA LEU A 595 5.45 9.44 12.77
C LEU A 595 4.99 8.10 13.36
N MET A 596 4.50 7.19 12.53
CA MET A 596 4.25 5.80 12.93
C MET A 596 4.69 4.78 11.87
N ILE A 597 4.87 3.55 12.34
CA ILE A 597 4.97 2.37 11.48
C ILE A 597 3.86 1.38 11.80
N GLY A 598 3.45 0.60 10.81
CA GLY A 598 2.45 -0.45 10.99
C GLY A 598 2.78 -1.71 10.21
N THR A 599 2.43 -2.89 10.74
CA THR A 599 2.77 -4.18 10.10
C THR A 599 1.90 -4.53 8.90
N ASP A 600 1.33 -3.52 8.23
CA ASP A 600 0.38 -3.65 7.13
C ASP A 600 0.73 -2.66 5.99
N SER A 601 0.37 -2.99 4.74
CA SER A 601 0.68 -2.12 3.59
C SER A 601 -0.12 -0.82 3.56
N HIS A 602 -1.32 -0.80 4.13
CA HIS A 602 -2.27 0.32 4.00
C HIS A 602 -2.23 1.32 5.16
N THR A 603 -1.23 1.19 6.05
CA THR A 603 -0.91 2.15 7.11
C THR A 603 -0.79 3.62 6.65
N PRO A 604 -0.38 3.94 5.40
CA PRO A 604 -0.46 5.30 4.84
C PRO A 604 -1.83 6.01 4.94
N ASN A 605 -2.94 5.30 5.20
CA ASN A 605 -4.26 5.86 5.50
C ASN A 605 -4.23 7.05 6.49
N ALA A 606 -3.36 6.99 7.51
CA ALA A 606 -3.22 8.06 8.51
C ALA A 606 -2.59 9.37 7.96
N GLY A 607 -2.02 9.35 6.75
CA GLY A 607 -1.60 10.54 6.00
C GLY A 607 -2.74 11.49 5.67
N GLY A 608 -3.98 11.00 5.65
CA GLY A 608 -5.19 11.84 5.54
C GLY A 608 -5.48 12.71 6.77
N LEU A 609 -4.79 12.44 7.89
CA LEU A 609 -4.80 13.26 9.11
C LEU A 609 -3.39 13.86 9.38
N GLY A 610 -2.59 14.03 8.32
CA GLY A 610 -1.29 14.70 8.35
C GLY A 610 -0.16 13.94 9.06
N MET A 611 -0.31 12.64 9.30
CA MET A 611 0.68 11.77 9.95
C MET A 611 1.53 11.02 8.91
N ILE A 612 2.85 10.94 9.08
CA ILE A 612 3.63 9.95 8.29
C ILE A 612 3.40 8.58 8.90
N ALA A 613 2.90 7.64 8.09
CA ALA A 613 2.50 6.33 8.55
C ALA A 613 2.94 5.27 7.54
N VAL A 614 4.04 4.56 7.83
CA VAL A 614 4.71 3.67 6.86
C VAL A 614 4.41 2.19 7.12
N GLY A 615 4.04 1.46 6.07
CA GLY A 615 3.90 0.01 6.12
C GLY A 615 5.25 -0.71 6.18
N VAL A 616 5.39 -1.68 7.09
CA VAL A 616 6.64 -2.40 7.38
C VAL A 616 6.39 -3.89 7.71
N GLY A 617 7.45 -4.69 7.78
CA GLY A 617 7.39 -6.06 8.32
C GLY A 617 7.34 -6.10 9.86
N GLY A 618 7.05 -7.27 10.43
CA GLY A 618 7.01 -7.45 11.88
C GLY A 618 8.37 -7.20 12.55
N ALA A 619 9.48 -7.59 11.93
CA ALA A 619 10.83 -7.33 12.42
C ALA A 619 11.19 -5.83 12.52
N ASP A 620 10.68 -4.97 11.63
CA ASP A 620 10.83 -3.51 11.72
C ASP A 620 9.99 -2.93 12.87
N ALA A 621 8.79 -3.48 13.10
CA ALA A 621 7.99 -3.14 14.27
C ALA A 621 8.70 -3.56 15.57
N VAL A 622 9.38 -4.71 15.58
CA VAL A 622 10.17 -5.24 16.71
C VAL A 622 11.34 -4.32 17.07
N ASP A 623 12.05 -3.71 16.10
CA ASP A 623 13.09 -2.70 16.39
C ASP A 623 12.55 -1.58 17.29
N VAL A 624 11.46 -0.92 16.85
CA VAL A 624 10.95 0.30 17.49
C VAL A 624 10.36 0.00 18.86
N ILE A 625 9.60 -1.10 19.01
CA ILE A 625 9.10 -1.50 20.34
C ILE A 625 10.22 -2.02 21.26
N ALA A 626 11.42 -2.29 20.73
CA ALA A 626 12.63 -2.64 21.48
C ALA A 626 13.58 -1.45 21.73
N ASP A 627 13.14 -0.22 21.48
CA ASP A 627 13.93 1.03 21.62
C ASP A 627 15.14 1.16 20.68
N LEU A 628 15.05 0.57 19.48
CA LEU A 628 16.03 0.76 18.41
C LEU A 628 15.55 1.82 17.40
N PRO A 629 16.46 2.62 16.81
CA PRO A 629 16.13 3.49 15.68
C PRO A 629 15.72 2.66 14.47
N TRP A 630 14.60 3.02 13.83
CA TRP A 630 14.15 2.39 12.59
C TRP A 630 14.90 2.99 11.40
N GLU A 631 15.40 2.14 10.51
CA GLU A 631 16.09 2.57 9.29
C GLU A 631 15.12 2.71 8.10
N LEU A 632 15.05 3.90 7.53
CA LEU A 632 14.32 4.17 6.29
C LEU A 632 15.29 4.69 5.22
N LYS A 633 15.23 4.15 4.00
CA LYS A 633 15.92 4.78 2.86
C LYS A 633 15.26 6.12 2.59
N CYS A 634 16.01 7.22 2.70
CA CYS A 634 15.54 8.60 2.61
C CYS A 634 14.69 8.79 1.35
N PRO A 635 13.37 9.02 1.45
CA PRO A 635 12.51 9.03 0.27
C PRO A 635 12.77 10.21 -0.68
N LYS A 636 12.38 10.04 -1.94
CA LYS A 636 12.06 11.15 -2.83
C LYS A 636 10.70 11.77 -2.48
N ALA A 637 10.39 12.97 -2.97
CA ALA A 637 9.08 13.59 -2.79
C ALA A 637 8.37 13.79 -4.14
N ILE A 638 7.21 13.17 -4.34
CA ILE A 638 6.33 13.40 -5.50
C ILE A 638 5.22 14.36 -5.04
N GLY A 639 5.17 15.55 -5.61
CA GLY A 639 4.10 16.51 -5.35
C GLY A 639 2.89 16.23 -6.23
N VAL A 640 1.70 16.12 -5.66
CA VAL A 640 0.43 16.09 -6.42
C VAL A 640 -0.35 17.37 -6.12
N LYS A 641 -0.40 18.27 -7.10
CA LYS A 641 -1.09 19.56 -7.02
C LYS A 641 -2.55 19.37 -7.40
N LEU A 642 -3.45 19.67 -6.46
CA LEU A 642 -4.89 19.64 -6.65
C LEU A 642 -5.43 21.07 -6.83
N THR A 643 -6.14 21.31 -7.92
CA THR A 643 -6.82 22.57 -8.24
C THR A 643 -8.33 22.35 -8.37
N GLY A 644 -9.11 23.43 -8.30
CA GLY A 644 -10.58 23.33 -8.37
C GLY A 644 -11.20 22.58 -7.18
N LYS A 645 -12.36 21.95 -7.41
CA LYS A 645 -13.15 21.23 -6.41
C LYS A 645 -13.83 19.99 -7.00
N ILE A 646 -14.02 18.95 -6.17
CA ILE A 646 -14.85 17.79 -6.53
C ILE A 646 -16.34 18.16 -6.54
N SER A 647 -17.12 17.54 -7.44
CA SER A 647 -18.58 17.72 -7.55
C SER A 647 -19.30 16.45 -8.02
N GLY A 648 -20.58 16.32 -7.66
CA GLY A 648 -21.49 15.27 -8.13
C GLY A 648 -21.05 13.84 -7.79
N TRP A 649 -20.94 13.01 -8.82
CA TRP A 649 -20.51 11.61 -8.74
C TRP A 649 -19.01 11.40 -8.50
N THR A 650 -18.17 12.41 -8.74
CA THR A 650 -16.73 12.31 -8.48
C THR A 650 -16.48 12.30 -6.97
N THR A 651 -15.50 11.51 -6.53
CA THR A 651 -15.17 11.30 -5.13
C THR A 651 -13.66 11.40 -4.89
N PRO A 652 -13.20 11.50 -3.63
CA PRO A 652 -11.78 11.41 -3.29
C PRO A 652 -11.11 10.11 -3.79
N LYS A 653 -11.88 9.03 -3.97
CA LYS A 653 -11.36 7.76 -4.52
C LYS A 653 -10.88 7.92 -5.97
N ASP A 654 -11.58 8.71 -6.78
CA ASP A 654 -11.27 8.89 -8.19
C ASP A 654 -9.93 9.63 -8.38
N VAL A 655 -9.56 10.49 -7.43
CA VAL A 655 -8.24 11.17 -7.41
C VAL A 655 -7.11 10.15 -7.33
N ILE A 656 -7.19 9.17 -6.43
CA ILE A 656 -6.13 8.15 -6.30
C ILE A 656 -6.22 7.08 -7.39
N LEU A 657 -7.40 6.77 -7.91
CA LEU A 657 -7.55 5.92 -9.11
C LEU A 657 -6.88 6.57 -10.35
N LYS A 658 -7.00 7.90 -10.50
CA LYS A 658 -6.33 8.69 -11.54
C LYS A 658 -4.82 8.75 -11.33
N VAL A 659 -4.35 9.03 -10.11
CA VAL A 659 -2.91 9.02 -9.76
C VAL A 659 -2.29 7.64 -9.99
N ALA A 660 -3.01 6.55 -9.70
CA ALA A 660 -2.56 5.19 -9.97
C ALA A 660 -2.33 4.95 -11.47
N GLY A 661 -3.24 5.41 -12.34
CA GLY A 661 -3.05 5.37 -13.79
C GLY A 661 -1.88 6.21 -14.31
N ILE A 662 -1.57 7.35 -13.66
CA ILE A 662 -0.46 8.25 -14.06
C ILE A 662 0.91 7.74 -13.59
N LEU A 663 0.97 7.03 -12.44
CA LEU A 663 2.21 6.55 -11.86
C LEU A 663 2.49 5.06 -12.14
N THR A 664 1.48 4.23 -12.42
CA THR A 664 1.53 2.76 -12.39
C THR A 664 1.89 2.18 -11.01
N VAL A 665 1.77 0.86 -10.85
CA VAL A 665 2.21 0.14 -9.62
C VAL A 665 3.69 0.33 -9.26
N LYS A 666 4.51 0.90 -10.16
CA LYS A 666 5.95 1.15 -9.92
C LYS A 666 6.28 2.61 -9.56
N GLY A 667 5.49 3.60 -9.99
CA GLY A 667 5.96 5.00 -10.06
C GLY A 667 6.14 5.75 -8.74
N GLY A 668 5.57 5.25 -7.63
CA GLY A 668 5.79 5.77 -6.28
C GLY A 668 7.00 5.16 -5.56
N THR A 669 7.66 4.14 -6.14
CA THR A 669 8.67 3.33 -5.45
C THR A 669 9.83 4.16 -4.90
N GLY A 670 10.01 4.15 -3.58
CA GLY A 670 11.07 4.90 -2.89
C GLY A 670 10.80 6.41 -2.76
N ALA A 671 9.59 6.86 -3.08
CA ALA A 671 9.12 8.22 -2.83
C ALA A 671 8.05 8.26 -1.72
N ILE A 672 7.73 9.46 -1.25
CA ILE A 672 6.49 9.81 -0.57
C ILE A 672 5.66 10.68 -1.51
N VAL A 673 4.34 10.47 -1.56
CA VAL A 673 3.42 11.33 -2.33
C VAL A 673 2.81 12.39 -1.41
N GLU A 674 3.03 13.65 -1.73
CA GLU A 674 2.61 14.80 -0.94
C GLU A 674 1.59 15.63 -1.72
N TYR A 675 0.37 15.73 -1.20
CA TYR A 675 -0.71 16.42 -1.86
C TYR A 675 -0.75 17.90 -1.44
N PHE A 676 -0.81 18.81 -2.41
CA PHE A 676 -0.79 20.26 -2.18
C PHE A 676 -1.70 21.00 -3.17
N GLY A 677 -1.74 22.33 -3.10
CA GLY A 677 -2.66 23.16 -3.89
C GLY A 677 -3.96 23.49 -3.16
N GLU A 678 -4.82 24.27 -3.82
CA GLU A 678 -6.07 24.79 -3.27
C GLU A 678 -7.12 23.69 -3.03
N GLY A 679 -7.20 22.70 -3.95
CA GLY A 679 -8.23 21.65 -3.97
C GLY A 679 -8.15 20.70 -2.78
N VAL A 680 -7.00 20.66 -2.09
CA VAL A 680 -6.85 19.99 -0.78
C VAL A 680 -7.92 20.41 0.23
N ASN A 681 -8.42 21.66 0.16
CA ASN A 681 -9.42 22.17 1.11
C ASN A 681 -10.87 21.79 0.75
N SER A 682 -11.11 21.26 -0.46
CA SER A 682 -12.41 20.68 -0.87
C SER A 682 -12.55 19.20 -0.50
N LEU A 683 -11.51 18.58 0.06
CA LEU A 683 -11.50 17.17 0.46
C LEU A 683 -11.76 17.02 1.96
N SER A 684 -12.61 16.06 2.32
CA SER A 684 -12.83 15.66 3.70
C SER A 684 -11.60 15.00 4.33
N CYS A 685 -11.53 14.93 5.66
CA CYS A 685 -10.44 14.21 6.34
C CYS A 685 -10.43 12.71 5.97
N THR A 686 -11.60 12.12 5.78
CA THR A 686 -11.83 10.73 5.37
C THR A 686 -11.49 10.50 3.89
N GLY A 687 -11.79 11.46 3.02
CA GLY A 687 -11.38 11.47 1.62
C GLY A 687 -9.87 11.58 1.44
N MET A 688 -9.21 12.45 2.22
CA MET A 688 -7.75 12.53 2.25
C MET A 688 -7.12 11.21 2.75
N ALA A 689 -7.78 10.49 3.66
CA ALA A 689 -7.35 9.16 4.10
C ALA A 689 -7.53 8.10 3.01
N THR A 690 -8.66 8.09 2.31
CA THR A 690 -8.93 7.25 1.10
C THR A 690 -7.80 7.37 0.08
N ILE A 691 -7.40 8.61 -0.22
CA ILE A 691 -6.32 8.92 -1.17
C ILE A 691 -4.96 8.41 -0.66
N CYS A 692 -4.64 8.61 0.62
CA CYS A 692 -3.36 8.16 1.16
C CYS A 692 -3.28 6.63 1.32
N ASN A 693 -4.39 5.98 1.66
CA ASN A 693 -4.53 4.52 1.76
C ASN A 693 -4.05 3.82 0.48
N MET A 694 -4.68 4.16 -0.65
CA MET A 694 -4.39 3.54 -1.95
C MET A 694 -3.10 4.08 -2.60
N GLY A 695 -2.41 5.03 -1.97
CA GLY A 695 -1.00 5.34 -2.27
C GLY A 695 -0.05 4.15 -2.08
N ALA A 696 -0.46 3.11 -1.33
CA ALA A 696 0.29 1.86 -1.24
C ALA A 696 0.35 1.08 -2.57
N GLU A 697 -0.63 1.24 -3.46
CA GLU A 697 -0.75 0.47 -4.70
C GLU A 697 0.22 0.92 -5.80
N ILE A 698 0.66 2.19 -5.75
CA ILE A 698 1.72 2.75 -6.62
C ILE A 698 3.15 2.51 -6.08
N GLY A 699 3.28 1.73 -5.00
CA GLY A 699 4.58 1.44 -4.37
C GLY A 699 5.15 2.55 -3.48
N ALA A 700 4.35 3.59 -3.15
CA ALA A 700 4.83 4.69 -2.32
C ALA A 700 5.22 4.25 -0.90
N THR A 701 6.18 4.96 -0.31
CA THR A 701 6.62 4.72 1.07
C THR A 701 5.51 5.10 2.07
N THR A 702 4.86 6.24 1.80
CA THR A 702 3.56 6.67 2.34
C THR A 702 3.01 7.77 1.42
N SER A 703 1.79 8.20 1.67
CA SER A 703 1.26 9.49 1.23
C SER A 703 0.95 10.38 2.43
N LEU A 704 0.79 11.70 2.23
CA LEU A 704 0.28 12.63 3.25
C LEU A 704 -0.34 13.90 2.65
N PHE A 705 -1.23 14.53 3.43
CA PHE A 705 -1.77 15.87 3.21
C PHE A 705 -1.29 16.88 4.28
N PRO A 706 -1.22 18.18 3.97
CA PRO A 706 -0.94 19.24 4.93
C PRO A 706 -2.10 19.52 5.88
N TYR A 707 -1.78 19.93 7.11
CA TYR A 707 -2.78 20.22 8.12
C TYR A 707 -3.74 21.34 7.69
N ASN A 708 -5.04 21.08 7.74
CA ASN A 708 -6.12 21.99 7.34
C ASN A 708 -7.31 21.95 8.33
N SER A 709 -8.34 22.74 8.08
CA SER A 709 -9.55 22.79 8.93
C SER A 709 -10.28 21.45 9.01
N ARG A 710 -10.40 20.74 7.88
CA ARG A 710 -11.07 19.42 7.76
C ARG A 710 -10.49 18.39 8.73
N MET A 711 -9.17 18.37 8.86
CA MET A 711 -8.46 17.56 9.87
C MET A 711 -8.82 18.00 11.31
N GLY A 712 -8.94 19.30 11.57
CA GLY A 712 -9.37 19.85 12.86
C GLY A 712 -10.82 19.48 13.22
N ASP A 713 -11.74 19.59 12.26
CA ASP A 713 -13.16 19.29 12.47
C ASP A 713 -13.38 17.77 12.68
N TYR A 714 -12.62 16.92 11.98
CA TYR A 714 -12.58 15.47 12.24
C TYR A 714 -11.97 15.12 13.60
N LEU A 715 -10.90 15.81 14.04
CA LEU A 715 -10.36 15.66 15.39
C LEU A 715 -11.41 16.01 16.46
N ASP A 716 -12.18 17.08 16.28
CA ASP A 716 -13.25 17.46 17.21
C ASP A 716 -14.38 16.44 17.26
N ALA A 717 -14.87 15.98 16.09
CA ALA A 717 -15.91 14.95 16.00
C ALA A 717 -15.48 13.62 16.64
N THR A 718 -14.20 13.26 16.53
CA THR A 718 -13.57 12.10 17.19
C THR A 718 -13.08 12.40 18.62
N LYS A 719 -13.54 13.51 19.24
CA LYS A 719 -13.35 13.86 20.66
C LYS A 719 -11.91 14.19 21.05
N ARG A 720 -11.11 14.70 20.10
CA ARG A 720 -9.67 15.07 20.25
C ARG A 720 -9.37 16.59 20.11
N PRO A 721 -10.17 17.53 20.67
CA PRO A 721 -10.01 18.97 20.45
C PRO A 721 -8.72 19.58 20.99
N GLU A 722 -8.07 18.96 21.98
CA GLU A 722 -6.77 19.44 22.46
C GLU A 722 -5.64 19.11 21.48
N ILE A 723 -5.79 18.08 20.64
CA ILE A 723 -4.86 17.79 19.53
C ILE A 723 -5.05 18.83 18.43
N ARG A 724 -6.30 19.17 18.08
CA ARG A 724 -6.61 20.26 17.12
C ARG A 724 -5.89 21.56 17.51
N LYS A 725 -6.13 22.08 18.70
CA LYS A 725 -5.54 23.34 19.19
C LYS A 725 -4.00 23.34 19.18
N TYR A 726 -3.40 22.18 19.47
CA TYR A 726 -1.94 22.04 19.51
C TYR A 726 -1.34 21.96 18.11
N ALA A 727 -2.03 21.33 17.15
CA ALA A 727 -1.68 21.38 15.73
C ALA A 727 -1.85 22.80 15.14
N GLU A 728 -2.94 23.49 15.46
CA GLU A 728 -3.16 24.90 15.09
C GLU A 728 -2.01 25.82 15.60
N ALA A 729 -1.50 25.55 16.81
CA ALA A 729 -0.35 26.26 17.39
C ALA A 729 1.02 25.86 16.81
N PHE A 730 1.12 24.78 16.03
CA PHE A 730 2.37 24.26 15.44
C PHE A 730 2.35 24.23 13.90
N GLN A 731 1.33 24.84 13.28
CA GLN A 731 0.98 24.66 11.87
C GLN A 731 2.08 25.05 10.86
N HIS A 732 3.05 25.88 11.24
CA HIS A 732 4.21 26.27 10.41
C HIS A 732 5.13 25.09 10.06
N ASN A 733 5.14 24.05 10.91
CA ASN A 733 5.86 22.80 10.64
C ASN A 733 4.93 21.65 10.18
N LEU A 734 3.62 21.89 10.09
CA LEU A 734 2.59 20.93 9.62
C LEU A 734 2.08 21.21 8.19
N ARG A 735 2.79 22.08 7.47
CA ARG A 735 2.66 22.37 6.03
C ARG A 735 4.05 22.39 5.41
N ALA A 736 4.20 22.20 4.10
CA ALA A 736 5.47 22.40 3.40
C ALA A 736 6.01 23.84 3.61
N ASP A 737 7.31 24.07 3.43
CA ASP A 737 7.83 25.44 3.28
C ASP A 737 7.39 26.01 1.92
N ASN A 738 7.12 27.32 1.85
CA ASN A 738 6.80 27.98 0.58
C ASN A 738 7.99 27.86 -0.39
N GLY A 739 7.74 27.28 -1.57
CA GLY A 739 8.80 26.98 -2.55
C GLY A 739 9.64 25.74 -2.19
N ALA A 740 9.04 24.72 -1.56
CA ALA A 740 9.69 23.43 -1.36
C ALA A 740 9.73 22.59 -2.66
N ASP A 741 10.90 22.02 -2.97
CA ASP A 741 11.14 21.28 -4.21
C ASP A 741 10.63 19.83 -4.14
N TYR A 742 9.92 19.39 -5.18
CA TYR A 742 9.51 18.00 -5.39
C TYR A 742 10.35 17.36 -6.50
N ASP A 743 10.73 16.08 -6.34
CA ASP A 743 11.45 15.29 -7.36
C ASP A 743 10.63 15.07 -8.65
N ARG A 744 9.31 15.17 -8.54
CA ARG A 744 8.34 15.16 -9.65
C ARG A 744 7.08 15.88 -9.18
N VAL A 745 6.43 16.63 -10.08
CA VAL A 745 5.09 17.18 -9.87
C VAL A 745 4.10 16.49 -10.82
N ILE A 746 2.87 16.28 -10.34
CA ILE A 746 1.69 15.90 -11.12
C ILE A 746 0.60 16.91 -10.76
N GLU A 747 -0.18 17.38 -11.74
CA GLU A 747 -1.32 18.26 -11.50
C GLU A 747 -2.63 17.52 -11.82
N ILE A 748 -3.68 17.77 -11.03
CA ILE A 748 -5.03 17.25 -11.23
C ILE A 748 -6.03 18.38 -10.93
N ASN A 749 -6.80 18.78 -11.95
CA ASN A 749 -8.01 19.58 -11.73
C ASN A 749 -9.13 18.67 -11.22
N LEU A 750 -9.60 18.92 -9.99
CA LEU A 750 -10.67 18.16 -9.36
C LEU A 750 -12.04 18.39 -10.00
N SER A 751 -12.22 19.49 -10.75
CA SER A 751 -13.48 19.84 -11.43
C SER A 751 -13.58 19.30 -12.86
N GLU A 752 -12.47 18.86 -13.46
CA GLU A 752 -12.45 18.12 -14.74
C GLU A 752 -12.42 16.59 -14.52
N LEU A 753 -12.17 16.14 -13.29
CA LEU A 753 -12.06 14.74 -12.95
C LEU A 753 -13.44 14.07 -12.96
N GLU A 754 -13.73 13.26 -13.99
CA GLU A 754 -14.86 12.33 -13.97
C GLU A 754 -14.60 11.10 -13.07
N PRO A 755 -15.64 10.34 -12.67
CA PRO A 755 -15.46 9.10 -11.91
C PRO A 755 -14.63 8.04 -12.67
N HIS A 756 -13.92 7.19 -11.95
CA HIS A 756 -12.99 6.19 -12.51
C HIS A 756 -13.25 4.78 -11.97
N ILE A 757 -12.90 3.78 -12.79
CA ILE A 757 -12.90 2.36 -12.43
C ILE A 757 -11.58 1.74 -12.89
N ASN A 758 -10.85 1.09 -11.98
CA ASN A 758 -9.56 0.45 -12.30
C ASN A 758 -9.66 -1.08 -12.19
N GLY A 759 -9.10 -1.82 -13.15
CA GLY A 759 -9.12 -3.29 -13.18
C GLY A 759 -9.06 -3.87 -14.59
N PRO A 760 -9.16 -5.21 -14.77
CA PRO A 760 -9.68 -6.20 -13.81
C PRO A 760 -8.65 -6.93 -12.92
N TYR A 761 -7.34 -6.72 -13.12
CA TYR A 761 -6.28 -7.51 -12.44
C TYR A 761 -5.14 -6.68 -11.83
N THR A 762 -5.19 -5.36 -11.95
CA THR A 762 -4.18 -4.43 -11.44
C THR A 762 -4.83 -3.10 -11.07
N PRO A 763 -4.37 -2.40 -10.00
CA PRO A 763 -5.03 -1.19 -9.49
C PRO A 763 -4.72 0.06 -10.31
N ASP A 764 -3.83 -0.02 -11.30
CA ASP A 764 -3.37 1.09 -12.16
C ASP A 764 -3.92 1.07 -13.59
N LEU A 765 -4.65 0.03 -14.00
CA LEU A 765 -5.38 0.01 -15.28
C LEU A 765 -6.63 0.90 -15.18
N ALA A 766 -6.40 2.21 -15.20
CA ALA A 766 -7.39 3.23 -14.90
C ALA A 766 -8.25 3.59 -16.11
N THR A 767 -9.56 3.38 -15.98
CA THR A 767 -10.53 3.68 -17.03
C THR A 767 -11.53 4.73 -16.51
N PRO A 768 -11.65 5.90 -17.17
CA PRO A 768 -12.72 6.86 -16.86
C PRO A 768 -14.09 6.24 -17.16
N LEU A 769 -15.10 6.56 -16.35
CA LEU A 769 -16.42 5.94 -16.42
C LEU A 769 -17.09 6.10 -17.80
N SER A 770 -16.94 7.27 -18.43
CA SER A 770 -17.38 7.56 -19.80
C SER A 770 -16.90 6.56 -20.86
N LYS A 771 -15.78 5.87 -20.60
CA LYS A 771 -15.13 4.92 -21.52
C LYS A 771 -15.24 3.46 -21.05
N PHE A 772 -15.69 3.23 -19.81
CA PHE A 772 -15.64 1.91 -19.19
C PHE A 772 -16.56 0.88 -19.88
N ALA A 773 -17.77 1.26 -20.27
CA ALA A 773 -18.70 0.37 -20.98
C ALA A 773 -18.14 -0.11 -22.35
N ALA A 774 -17.33 0.73 -23.03
CA ALA A 774 -16.64 0.35 -24.25
C ALA A 774 -15.43 -0.56 -23.95
N ALA A 775 -14.66 -0.28 -22.90
CA ALA A 775 -13.53 -1.10 -22.47
C ALA A 775 -13.96 -2.52 -22.07
N VAL A 776 -15.08 -2.67 -21.34
CA VAL A 776 -15.66 -3.97 -20.99
C VAL A 776 -15.92 -4.82 -22.23
N LYS A 777 -16.54 -4.24 -23.26
CA LYS A 777 -16.85 -4.92 -24.53
C LYS A 777 -15.60 -5.24 -25.36
N ALA A 778 -14.68 -4.28 -25.47
CA ALA A 778 -13.46 -4.43 -26.27
C ALA A 778 -12.49 -5.51 -25.73
N ASN A 779 -12.55 -5.81 -24.43
CA ASN A 779 -11.66 -6.77 -23.76
C ASN A 779 -12.35 -8.09 -23.35
N ASP A 780 -13.60 -8.33 -23.79
CA ASP A 780 -14.43 -9.47 -23.34
C ASP A 780 -14.48 -9.61 -21.80
N TRP A 781 -14.65 -8.50 -21.08
CA TRP A 781 -14.89 -8.56 -19.62
C TRP A 781 -16.38 -8.89 -19.38
N PRO A 782 -16.73 -9.73 -18.38
CA PRO A 782 -18.12 -10.13 -18.19
C PRO A 782 -19.03 -8.92 -17.86
N GLU A 783 -19.96 -8.59 -18.75
CA GLU A 783 -20.87 -7.45 -18.55
C GLU A 783 -21.74 -7.61 -17.29
N LYS A 784 -22.18 -8.84 -16.97
CA LYS A 784 -22.99 -9.09 -15.78
C LYS A 784 -22.16 -8.91 -14.49
N LEU A 785 -22.52 -7.90 -13.70
CA LEU A 785 -22.01 -7.75 -12.34
C LEU A 785 -22.56 -8.88 -11.46
N SER A 786 -21.67 -9.59 -10.76
CA SER A 786 -22.05 -10.70 -9.88
C SER A 786 -22.27 -10.21 -8.44
N VAL A 787 -21.29 -9.49 -7.88
CA VAL A 787 -21.34 -8.93 -6.53
C VAL A 787 -20.66 -7.55 -6.50
N GLY A 788 -21.34 -6.57 -5.91
CA GLY A 788 -20.77 -5.29 -5.48
C GLY A 788 -20.41 -5.33 -3.99
N LEU A 789 -19.24 -4.80 -3.62
CA LEU A 789 -18.74 -4.81 -2.24
C LEU A 789 -18.28 -3.40 -1.81
N ILE A 790 -19.01 -2.75 -0.91
CA ILE A 790 -18.59 -1.46 -0.32
C ILE A 790 -18.01 -1.63 1.09
N GLY A 791 -17.17 -0.67 1.48
CA GLY A 791 -16.50 -0.66 2.77
C GLY A 791 -15.00 -0.94 2.69
N SER A 792 -14.51 -1.71 3.66
CA SER A 792 -13.07 -1.90 3.96
C SER A 792 -12.35 -0.60 4.35
N CYS A 793 -11.08 -0.67 4.72
CA CYS A 793 -10.30 0.47 5.24
C CYS A 793 -10.20 1.67 4.28
N THR A 794 -10.46 1.48 2.99
CA THR A 794 -10.31 2.53 1.97
C THR A 794 -11.54 3.43 1.84
N ASN A 795 -12.75 2.89 1.97
CA ASN A 795 -14.02 3.61 1.73
C ASN A 795 -15.13 3.06 2.64
N SER A 796 -15.00 3.26 3.96
CA SER A 796 -16.00 2.82 4.97
C SER A 796 -16.28 3.86 6.04
N SER A 797 -16.03 5.15 5.76
CA SER A 797 -16.36 6.24 6.66
C SER A 797 -17.86 6.52 6.72
N TYR A 798 -18.27 7.40 7.63
CA TYR A 798 -19.65 7.90 7.69
C TYR A 798 -20.07 8.62 6.40
N GLU A 799 -19.14 9.30 5.74
CA GLU A 799 -19.33 9.97 4.45
C GLU A 799 -19.61 8.98 3.32
N ASP A 800 -18.75 7.95 3.16
CA ASP A 800 -18.92 6.85 2.18
C ASP A 800 -20.28 6.17 2.34
N MET A 801 -20.63 5.83 3.59
CA MET A 801 -21.88 5.15 3.94
C MET A 801 -23.10 6.05 3.77
N SER A 802 -22.96 7.37 4.01
CA SER A 802 -24.03 8.33 3.78
C SER A 802 -24.33 8.51 2.29
N ARG A 803 -23.31 8.59 1.43
CA ARG A 803 -23.49 8.73 -0.02
C ARG A 803 -24.08 7.46 -0.63
N SER A 804 -23.55 6.29 -0.27
CA SER A 804 -24.11 4.98 -0.64
C SER A 804 -25.58 4.85 -0.21
N ALA A 805 -25.93 5.28 1.01
CA ALA A 805 -27.31 5.24 1.48
C ALA A 805 -28.26 6.20 0.72
N SER A 806 -27.77 7.31 0.14
CA SER A 806 -28.61 8.19 -0.69
C SER A 806 -29.04 7.49 -1.99
N ILE A 807 -28.09 6.87 -2.70
CA ILE A 807 -28.35 6.11 -3.93
C ILE A 807 -29.26 4.91 -3.65
N ALA A 808 -29.01 4.19 -2.54
CA ALA A 808 -29.83 3.07 -2.13
C ALA A 808 -31.25 3.47 -1.72
N LYS A 809 -31.43 4.67 -1.14
CA LYS A 809 -32.76 5.25 -0.90
C LYS A 809 -33.45 5.62 -2.21
N GLU A 810 -32.80 6.33 -3.12
CA GLU A 810 -33.41 6.74 -4.40
C GLU A 810 -33.85 5.52 -5.24
N ALA A 811 -33.04 4.46 -5.25
CA ALA A 811 -33.44 3.19 -5.86
C ALA A 811 -34.67 2.57 -5.17
N ALA A 812 -34.72 2.58 -3.83
CA ALA A 812 -35.84 2.04 -3.07
C ALA A 812 -37.13 2.86 -3.21
N ASP A 813 -37.03 4.19 -3.36
CA ASP A 813 -38.17 5.07 -3.64
C ASP A 813 -38.79 4.78 -5.03
N HIS A 814 -37.97 4.38 -6.00
CA HIS A 814 -38.40 3.81 -7.29
C HIS A 814 -38.73 2.30 -7.24
N GLY A 815 -38.83 1.73 -6.04
CA GLY A 815 -39.24 0.34 -5.80
C GLY A 815 -38.17 -0.73 -6.12
N LEU A 816 -36.93 -0.35 -6.40
CA LEU A 816 -35.86 -1.28 -6.75
C LEU A 816 -35.17 -1.93 -5.53
N LYS A 817 -34.46 -3.02 -5.83
CA LYS A 817 -33.52 -3.76 -4.97
C LYS A 817 -32.27 -4.08 -5.79
N ALA A 818 -31.17 -4.40 -5.12
CA ALA A 818 -29.94 -4.83 -5.78
C ALA A 818 -30.19 -6.07 -6.67
N LYS A 819 -29.77 -6.01 -7.93
CA LYS A 819 -29.86 -7.11 -8.93
C LYS A 819 -28.64 -8.00 -8.91
N ALA A 820 -27.47 -7.44 -8.56
CA ALA A 820 -26.28 -8.18 -8.17
C ALA A 820 -26.27 -8.40 -6.65
N GLY A 821 -25.44 -9.34 -6.16
CA GLY A 821 -25.20 -9.43 -4.72
C GLY A 821 -24.57 -8.14 -4.19
N PHE A 822 -24.93 -7.71 -2.98
CA PHE A 822 -24.44 -6.46 -2.39
C PHE A 822 -23.98 -6.70 -0.96
N THR A 823 -22.77 -6.26 -0.62
CA THR A 823 -22.20 -6.41 0.73
C THR A 823 -21.60 -5.10 1.25
N ILE A 824 -21.70 -4.89 2.56
CA ILE A 824 -21.29 -3.67 3.24
C ILE A 824 -20.37 -4.02 4.42
N THR A 825 -19.16 -3.46 4.44
CA THR A 825 -18.17 -3.64 5.52
C THR A 825 -17.91 -2.31 6.24
N PRO A 826 -18.51 -2.06 7.42
CA PRO A 826 -18.19 -0.91 8.25
C PRO A 826 -16.72 -0.93 8.70
N GLY A 827 -16.06 0.23 8.71
CA GLY A 827 -14.63 0.31 9.05
C GLY A 827 -14.34 0.06 10.53
N SER A 828 -15.27 0.40 11.41
CA SER A 828 -15.17 0.18 12.86
C SER A 828 -16.53 -0.03 13.50
N GLU A 829 -16.54 -0.52 14.74
CA GLU A 829 -17.74 -0.58 15.59
C GLU A 829 -18.32 0.83 15.85
N GLN A 830 -17.46 1.85 15.88
CA GLN A 830 -17.89 3.25 15.94
C GLN A 830 -18.63 3.68 14.67
N ILE A 831 -18.13 3.33 13.47
CA ILE A 831 -18.90 3.53 12.23
C ILE A 831 -20.20 2.74 12.30
N ARG A 832 -20.15 1.41 12.54
CA ARG A 832 -21.32 0.52 12.52
C ARG A 832 -22.45 1.02 13.41
N ALA A 833 -22.15 1.32 14.68
CA ALA A 833 -23.13 1.86 15.62
C ALA A 833 -23.67 3.23 15.19
N THR A 834 -22.82 4.10 14.62
CA THR A 834 -23.25 5.42 14.14
C THR A 834 -24.17 5.32 12.91
N ILE A 835 -23.85 4.47 11.92
CA ILE A 835 -24.66 4.30 10.69
C ILE A 835 -25.95 3.50 10.92
N GLU A 836 -25.97 2.63 11.94
CA GLU A 836 -27.19 2.00 12.47
C GLU A 836 -28.10 3.04 13.12
N ARG A 837 -27.57 3.81 14.07
CA ARG A 837 -28.28 4.84 14.85
C ARG A 837 -28.81 6.01 14.01
N ASP A 838 -28.18 6.30 12.87
CA ASP A 838 -28.60 7.33 11.92
C ASP A 838 -29.34 6.75 10.69
N GLY A 839 -29.64 5.45 10.68
CA GLY A 839 -30.56 4.79 9.73
C GLY A 839 -29.96 4.39 8.38
N GLN A 840 -28.74 4.83 8.05
CA GLN A 840 -28.04 4.51 6.80
C GLN A 840 -27.87 2.98 6.62
N MET A 841 -27.54 2.26 7.70
CA MET A 841 -27.39 0.80 7.67
C MET A 841 -28.70 0.11 7.25
N LYS A 842 -29.84 0.53 7.82
CA LYS A 842 -31.15 -0.02 7.48
C LYS A 842 -31.52 0.23 6.02
N VAL A 843 -31.19 1.40 5.45
CA VAL A 843 -31.45 1.69 4.02
C VAL A 843 -30.66 0.73 3.12
N LEU A 844 -29.40 0.45 3.46
CA LEU A 844 -28.54 -0.48 2.72
C LEU A 844 -29.01 -1.94 2.87
N GLU A 845 -29.48 -2.35 4.05
CA GLU A 845 -30.10 -3.66 4.29
C GLU A 845 -31.44 -3.82 3.54
N ASP A 846 -32.34 -2.83 3.64
CA ASP A 846 -33.64 -2.82 2.95
C ASP A 846 -33.48 -2.84 1.42
N ALA A 847 -32.36 -2.35 0.88
CA ALA A 847 -32.02 -2.42 -0.54
C ALA A 847 -31.58 -3.81 -1.01
N GLY A 848 -31.33 -4.75 -0.09
CA GLY A 848 -30.81 -6.11 -0.37
C GLY A 848 -29.32 -6.28 -0.04
N GLY A 849 -28.71 -5.35 0.68
CA GLY A 849 -27.32 -5.43 1.11
C GLY A 849 -27.11 -6.29 2.36
N LEU A 850 -26.04 -7.10 2.36
CA LEU A 850 -25.61 -7.87 3.54
C LEU A 850 -24.52 -7.10 4.31
N VAL A 851 -24.82 -6.71 5.55
CA VAL A 851 -23.83 -6.10 6.45
C VAL A 851 -22.90 -7.18 7.03
N LEU A 852 -21.62 -7.05 6.72
CA LEU A 852 -20.54 -7.92 7.18
C LEU A 852 -19.97 -7.42 8.52
N ALA A 853 -19.06 -8.20 9.12
CA ALA A 853 -18.38 -7.80 10.34
C ALA A 853 -17.44 -6.60 10.09
N ASN A 854 -17.12 -5.86 11.16
CA ASN A 854 -16.18 -4.73 11.14
C ASN A 854 -14.72 -5.24 10.97
N ALA A 855 -14.38 -5.78 9.80
CA ALA A 855 -13.20 -6.60 9.54
C ALA A 855 -12.79 -6.60 8.07
N CYS A 856 -11.57 -7.04 7.74
CA CYS A 856 -11.03 -7.00 6.37
C CYS A 856 -11.77 -7.92 5.39
N GLY A 857 -12.19 -9.11 5.82
CA GLY A 857 -13.07 -10.04 5.07
C GLY A 857 -12.72 -10.20 3.57
N PRO A 858 -13.64 -9.91 2.64
CA PRO A 858 -13.42 -10.04 1.19
C PRO A 858 -12.30 -9.16 0.61
N CYS A 859 -11.81 -8.13 1.32
CA CYS A 859 -10.68 -7.31 0.86
C CYS A 859 -9.34 -8.07 0.89
N ILE A 860 -9.25 -9.15 1.68
CA ILE A 860 -8.01 -9.92 1.90
C ILE A 860 -8.14 -11.42 1.60
N GLY A 861 -9.27 -11.85 1.03
CA GLY A 861 -9.56 -13.25 0.69
C GLY A 861 -10.17 -14.06 1.84
N GLN A 862 -10.73 -13.39 2.86
CA GLN A 862 -11.51 -14.02 3.93
C GLN A 862 -13.01 -13.89 3.64
N TRP A 863 -13.43 -14.61 2.60
CA TRP A 863 -14.80 -14.68 2.12
C TRP A 863 -15.10 -16.10 1.63
N ASP A 864 -16.08 -16.76 2.25
CA ASP A 864 -16.64 -18.01 1.76
C ASP A 864 -17.66 -17.70 0.63
N ARG A 865 -17.13 -17.47 -0.57
CA ARG A 865 -17.91 -17.09 -1.75
C ARG A 865 -18.61 -18.31 -2.37
N GLN A 866 -19.95 -18.25 -2.47
CA GLN A 866 -20.81 -19.36 -2.88
C GLN A 866 -21.69 -19.08 -4.12
N ASP A 867 -21.67 -17.86 -4.67
CA ASP A 867 -22.50 -17.47 -5.83
C ASP A 867 -21.96 -17.91 -7.20
N VAL A 868 -20.65 -18.22 -7.28
CA VAL A 868 -20.01 -18.72 -8.52
C VAL A 868 -19.10 -19.93 -8.23
N PRO A 869 -19.08 -20.94 -9.12
CA PRO A 869 -18.08 -22.01 -9.07
C PRO A 869 -16.65 -21.48 -9.29
N LYS A 870 -15.67 -22.17 -8.69
CA LYS A 870 -14.24 -21.91 -8.95
C LYS A 870 -13.91 -22.17 -10.43
N GLY A 871 -13.19 -21.25 -11.06
CA GLY A 871 -12.86 -21.26 -12.48
C GLY A 871 -13.90 -20.58 -13.38
N THR A 872 -15.07 -20.19 -12.87
CA THR A 872 -16.05 -19.43 -13.64
C THR A 872 -15.58 -17.99 -13.84
N LYS A 873 -15.58 -17.51 -15.09
CA LYS A 873 -15.30 -16.12 -15.47
C LYS A 873 -16.48 -15.24 -15.06
N ASN A 874 -16.27 -14.29 -14.16
CA ASN A 874 -17.32 -13.39 -13.64
C ASN A 874 -16.73 -12.01 -13.28
N SER A 875 -17.55 -10.96 -13.22
CA SER A 875 -17.13 -9.62 -12.74
C SER A 875 -17.62 -9.32 -11.31
N ILE A 876 -16.76 -8.69 -10.51
CA ILE A 876 -17.11 -8.02 -9.23
C ILE A 876 -16.58 -6.58 -9.24
N ILE A 877 -17.27 -5.67 -8.55
CA ILE A 877 -16.81 -4.29 -8.35
C ILE A 877 -16.79 -3.96 -6.86
N THR A 878 -15.75 -3.26 -6.42
CA THR A 878 -15.48 -3.04 -4.99
C THR A 878 -15.06 -1.59 -4.69
N SER A 879 -15.36 -1.10 -3.49
CA SER A 879 -14.79 0.16 -3.00
C SER A 879 -13.41 -0.02 -2.35
N TYR A 880 -12.77 -1.18 -2.58
CA TYR A 880 -11.48 -1.54 -1.99
C TYR A 880 -10.32 -0.90 -2.78
N ASN A 881 -9.10 -1.36 -2.53
CA ASN A 881 -7.86 -0.87 -3.15
C ASN A 881 -7.14 -1.90 -4.04
N ARG A 882 -7.26 -3.21 -3.75
CA ARG A 882 -6.56 -4.30 -4.48
C ARG A 882 -7.50 -5.26 -5.19
N ASN A 883 -7.17 -5.53 -6.45
CA ASN A 883 -7.90 -6.37 -7.39
C ASN A 883 -6.99 -7.40 -8.11
N PHE A 884 -5.83 -7.74 -7.55
CA PHE A 884 -4.96 -8.77 -8.12
C PHE A 884 -5.69 -10.11 -8.30
N THR A 885 -5.31 -10.89 -9.31
CA THR A 885 -5.94 -12.16 -9.70
C THR A 885 -6.24 -13.07 -8.51
N GLY A 886 -7.52 -13.38 -8.28
CA GLY A 886 -7.99 -14.24 -7.17
C GLY A 886 -7.88 -13.63 -5.76
N ARG A 887 -7.59 -12.33 -5.60
CA ARG A 887 -7.39 -11.69 -4.29
C ARG A 887 -8.60 -11.79 -3.35
N ASN A 888 -9.80 -11.57 -3.86
CA ASN A 888 -10.98 -11.37 -3.03
C ASN A 888 -11.69 -12.67 -2.62
N ASP A 889 -11.61 -13.69 -3.48
CA ASP A 889 -12.40 -14.91 -3.39
C ASP A 889 -11.62 -16.20 -3.73
N ALA A 890 -10.31 -16.10 -4.02
CA ALA A 890 -9.48 -17.19 -4.54
C ALA A 890 -10.08 -17.89 -5.78
N ASN A 891 -10.68 -17.15 -6.71
CA ASN A 891 -11.01 -17.57 -8.06
C ASN A 891 -10.19 -16.77 -9.08
N THR A 892 -9.28 -17.42 -9.81
CA THR A 892 -8.40 -16.73 -10.77
C THR A 892 -9.13 -16.18 -11.99
N ALA A 893 -10.34 -16.66 -12.28
CA ALA A 893 -11.18 -16.17 -13.38
C ALA A 893 -12.07 -14.97 -13.00
N THR A 894 -12.14 -14.60 -11.72
CA THR A 894 -12.86 -13.40 -11.25
C THR A 894 -12.14 -12.14 -11.74
N HIS A 895 -12.85 -11.33 -12.51
CA HIS A 895 -12.44 -9.99 -12.93
C HIS A 895 -12.83 -9.00 -11.84
N ALA A 896 -11.86 -8.35 -11.20
CA ALA A 896 -12.09 -7.50 -10.04
C ALA A 896 -11.83 -6.03 -10.36
N PHE A 897 -12.84 -5.19 -10.13
CA PHE A 897 -12.75 -3.76 -10.37
C PHE A 897 -12.77 -2.98 -9.05
N VAL A 898 -12.02 -1.89 -8.97
CA VAL A 898 -12.00 -0.96 -7.84
C VAL A 898 -12.50 0.41 -8.27
N ALA A 899 -13.44 0.96 -7.51
CA ALA A 899 -14.17 2.20 -7.80
C ALA A 899 -14.49 2.97 -6.49
N SER A 900 -15.25 4.07 -6.59
CA SER A 900 -15.89 4.70 -5.43
C SER A 900 -17.06 3.82 -4.90
N PRO A 901 -17.44 3.93 -3.61
CA PRO A 901 -18.58 3.18 -3.07
C PRO A 901 -19.91 3.58 -3.74
N ASP A 902 -20.00 4.83 -4.19
CA ASP A 902 -21.12 5.38 -4.95
C ASP A 902 -21.36 4.60 -6.25
N LEU A 903 -20.33 4.43 -7.08
CA LEU A 903 -20.43 3.67 -8.34
C LEU A 903 -20.75 2.18 -8.08
N VAL A 904 -20.16 1.58 -7.04
CA VAL A 904 -20.48 0.20 -6.63
C VAL A 904 -21.97 0.09 -6.28
N THR A 905 -22.51 1.05 -5.53
CA THR A 905 -23.92 1.03 -5.12
C THR A 905 -24.86 1.28 -6.31
N ALA A 906 -24.55 2.22 -7.20
CA ALA A 906 -25.35 2.43 -8.41
C ALA A 906 -25.35 1.19 -9.34
N MET A 907 -24.18 0.58 -9.57
CA MET A 907 -24.04 -0.57 -10.46
C MET A 907 -24.74 -1.84 -9.94
N VAL A 908 -24.88 -2.05 -8.61
CA VAL A 908 -25.65 -3.23 -8.11
C VAL A 908 -27.14 -3.15 -8.41
N PHE A 909 -27.74 -1.94 -8.51
CA PHE A 909 -29.14 -1.78 -8.95
C PHE A 909 -29.30 -1.94 -10.47
N ALA A 910 -28.27 -1.63 -11.25
CA ALA A 910 -28.24 -1.93 -12.68
C ALA A 910 -28.04 -3.44 -12.94
N GLY A 911 -27.16 -4.08 -12.17
CA GLY A 911 -26.73 -5.48 -12.37
C GLY A 911 -25.69 -5.65 -13.49
N SER A 912 -25.12 -4.56 -13.98
CA SER A 912 -24.18 -4.55 -15.12
C SER A 912 -22.95 -3.69 -14.85
N MET A 913 -21.80 -4.14 -15.37
CA MET A 913 -20.55 -3.38 -15.48
C MET A 913 -20.63 -2.28 -16.54
N THR A 914 -21.60 -2.33 -17.46
CA THR A 914 -21.73 -1.39 -18.58
C THR A 914 -22.67 -0.21 -18.32
N PHE A 915 -23.18 -0.05 -17.09
CA PHE A 915 -24.07 1.05 -16.68
C PHE A 915 -23.31 2.28 -16.18
N ASN A 916 -23.64 3.45 -16.72
CA ASN A 916 -23.10 4.74 -16.29
C ASN A 916 -24.20 5.62 -15.65
N PRO A 917 -24.24 5.79 -14.30
CA PRO A 917 -25.28 6.58 -13.64
C PRO A 917 -25.34 8.07 -14.05
N LEU A 918 -24.30 8.63 -14.67
CA LEU A 918 -24.30 10.02 -15.15
C LEU A 918 -25.17 10.19 -16.41
N THR A 919 -25.30 9.14 -17.23
CA THR A 919 -26.00 9.18 -18.54
C THR A 919 -27.22 8.27 -18.61
N ASP A 920 -27.20 7.13 -17.92
CA ASP A 920 -28.08 6.01 -18.20
C ASP A 920 -29.28 5.95 -17.23
N SER A 921 -30.48 5.74 -17.77
CA SER A 921 -31.68 5.51 -16.97
C SER A 921 -31.84 4.03 -16.54
N LEU A 922 -32.58 3.82 -15.46
CA LEU A 922 -33.11 2.53 -15.04
C LEU A 922 -34.64 2.57 -14.99
N LYS A 923 -35.28 1.46 -15.35
CA LYS A 923 -36.71 1.26 -15.09
C LYS A 923 -36.96 0.98 -13.61
N GLY A 924 -37.81 1.79 -12.98
CA GLY A 924 -38.38 1.57 -11.66
C GLY A 924 -39.40 0.42 -11.66
N ALA A 925 -39.89 0.07 -10.47
CA ALA A 925 -40.87 -1.03 -10.30
C ALA A 925 -42.27 -0.71 -10.89
N ASP A 926 -42.56 0.57 -11.15
CA ASP A 926 -43.76 1.03 -11.86
C ASP A 926 -43.59 1.08 -13.40
N GLY A 927 -42.40 0.71 -13.90
CA GLY A 927 -42.06 0.68 -15.31
C GLY A 927 -41.60 2.02 -15.91
N LYS A 928 -41.56 3.11 -15.14
CA LYS A 928 -41.01 4.40 -15.61
C LYS A 928 -39.49 4.37 -15.62
N GLU A 929 -38.88 5.07 -16.57
CA GLU A 929 -37.44 5.37 -16.55
C GLU A 929 -37.16 6.47 -15.51
N PHE A 930 -36.10 6.31 -14.72
CA PHE A 930 -35.48 7.38 -13.94
C PHE A 930 -33.96 7.31 -14.10
N LYS A 931 -33.26 8.43 -13.96
CA LYS A 931 -31.81 8.49 -13.81
C LYS A 931 -31.49 8.87 -12.37
N PHE A 932 -30.46 8.27 -11.77
CA PHE A 932 -30.03 8.64 -10.43
C PHE A 932 -29.62 10.11 -10.34
N SER A 933 -29.98 10.75 -9.23
CA SER A 933 -29.48 12.06 -8.82
C SER A 933 -28.01 12.01 -8.39
N ASP A 934 -27.37 13.19 -8.26
CA ASP A 934 -26.01 13.27 -7.71
C ASP A 934 -25.99 12.79 -6.24
N PRO A 935 -25.06 11.89 -5.83
CA PRO A 935 -25.11 11.30 -4.49
C PRO A 935 -24.92 12.34 -3.39
N THR A 936 -25.82 12.35 -2.42
CA THR A 936 -25.81 13.30 -1.30
C THR A 936 -25.34 12.63 -0.01
N GLY A 937 -24.61 13.36 0.83
CA GLY A 937 -24.07 12.79 2.05
C GLY A 937 -23.58 13.83 3.05
N LYS A 938 -23.23 13.37 4.25
CA LYS A 938 -22.71 14.19 5.34
C LYS A 938 -21.29 13.74 5.67
N GLU A 939 -20.33 14.66 5.64
CA GLU A 939 -18.91 14.39 5.96
C GLU A 939 -18.76 13.73 7.34
N LEU A 940 -19.46 14.28 8.34
CA LEU A 940 -19.40 13.86 9.75
C LEU A 940 -20.82 13.69 10.33
N PRO A 941 -21.03 12.80 11.32
CA PRO A 941 -22.33 12.62 11.97
C PRO A 941 -22.74 13.87 12.76
N PRO A 942 -23.88 14.54 12.45
CA PRO A 942 -24.30 15.77 13.15
C PRO A 942 -24.61 15.56 14.64
N ARG A 943 -24.89 14.32 15.05
CA ARG A 943 -25.11 13.90 16.44
C ARG A 943 -23.81 13.46 17.15
N GLY A 944 -22.67 13.59 16.47
CA GLY A 944 -21.39 12.97 16.87
C GLY A 944 -21.36 11.45 16.66
N TYR A 945 -20.17 10.86 16.78
CA TYR A 945 -19.99 9.42 16.70
C TYR A 945 -20.51 8.69 17.95
N ASP A 946 -21.29 7.63 17.70
CA ASP A 946 -21.61 6.60 18.68
C ASP A 946 -20.39 5.68 18.85
N PRO A 947 -19.88 5.42 20.07
CA PRO A 947 -18.74 4.52 20.24
C PRO A 947 -19.09 3.03 20.02
N GLY A 948 -20.37 2.65 20.04
CA GLY A 948 -20.77 1.25 19.99
C GLY A 948 -20.29 0.44 21.20
N GLN A 949 -19.95 -0.84 20.98
CA GLN A 949 -19.47 -1.74 22.04
C GLN A 949 -18.01 -1.45 22.46
N ASP A 950 -17.69 -1.58 23.76
CA ASP A 950 -16.32 -1.46 24.27
C ASP A 950 -15.47 -2.69 23.90
N THR A 951 -14.85 -2.59 22.72
CA THR A 951 -14.01 -3.62 22.12
C THR A 951 -12.53 -3.46 22.46
N TYR A 952 -12.13 -2.41 23.18
CA TYR A 952 -10.74 -2.22 23.60
C TYR A 952 -10.40 -3.03 24.86
N GLN A 953 -9.12 -3.35 25.04
CA GLN A 953 -8.52 -3.89 26.24
C GLN A 953 -7.23 -3.13 26.51
N ALA A 954 -7.24 -2.31 27.55
CA ALA A 954 -6.03 -1.69 28.06
C ALA A 954 -5.11 -2.74 28.71
N PRO A 955 -3.77 -2.60 28.60
CA PRO A 955 -2.86 -3.44 29.37
C PRO A 955 -3.05 -3.19 30.88
N PRO A 956 -3.05 -4.24 31.73
CA PRO A 956 -3.23 -4.11 33.16
C PRO A 956 -2.06 -3.38 33.84
N SER A 957 -2.28 -2.87 35.05
CA SER A 957 -1.26 -2.18 35.84
C SER A 957 -0.22 -3.15 36.43
N ASP A 958 -0.65 -4.32 36.90
CA ASP A 958 0.24 -5.47 37.11
C ASP A 958 0.31 -6.31 35.83
N ARG A 959 1.50 -6.35 35.24
CA ARG A 959 1.83 -7.14 34.04
C ARG A 959 2.77 -8.30 34.33
N ALA A 960 3.32 -8.37 35.55
CA ALA A 960 4.27 -9.40 35.93
C ALA A 960 3.58 -10.75 36.14
N SER A 961 2.35 -10.73 36.68
CA SER A 961 1.50 -11.91 36.88
C SER A 961 0.88 -12.47 35.58
N VAL A 962 0.88 -11.71 34.48
CA VAL A 962 0.29 -12.15 33.20
C VAL A 962 1.20 -13.18 32.54
N ASN A 963 0.68 -14.38 32.28
CA ASN A 963 1.37 -15.42 31.50
C ASN A 963 0.85 -15.41 30.06
N VAL A 964 1.75 -15.45 29.07
CA VAL A 964 1.38 -15.60 27.66
C VAL A 964 1.03 -17.06 27.40
N ILE A 965 -0.10 -17.31 26.74
CA ILE A 965 -0.56 -18.66 26.44
C ILE A 965 -0.09 -19.06 25.04
N VAL A 966 0.80 -20.04 24.94
CA VAL A 966 1.16 -20.75 23.71
C VAL A 966 1.23 -22.24 24.04
N SER A 967 0.46 -23.09 23.37
CA SER A 967 0.53 -24.54 23.59
C SER A 967 1.77 -25.12 22.90
N PRO A 968 2.60 -25.94 23.58
CA PRO A 968 3.72 -26.65 22.95
C PRO A 968 3.30 -27.66 21.87
N SER A 969 2.01 -27.96 21.75
CA SER A 969 1.41 -28.82 20.72
C SER A 969 0.36 -28.10 19.86
N SER A 970 0.42 -26.76 19.78
CA SER A 970 -0.40 -25.96 18.88
C SER A 970 -0.03 -26.22 17.42
N ASP A 971 -1.00 -26.25 16.50
CA ASP A 971 -0.74 -26.11 15.05
C ASP A 971 -0.85 -24.65 14.58
N ARG A 972 -1.35 -23.74 15.43
CA ARG A 972 -1.60 -22.31 15.15
C ARG A 972 -0.43 -21.40 15.52
N LEU A 973 0.27 -21.71 16.62
CA LEU A 973 1.29 -20.86 17.24
C LEU A 973 2.57 -21.65 17.55
N GLN A 974 3.73 -21.15 17.13
CA GLN A 974 5.02 -21.81 17.37
C GLN A 974 6.02 -20.83 18.00
N VAL A 975 6.55 -21.17 19.19
CA VAL A 975 7.64 -20.38 19.79
C VAL A 975 8.88 -20.47 18.90
N LEU A 976 9.36 -19.31 18.44
CA LEU A 976 10.47 -19.23 17.51
C LEU A 976 11.78 -19.73 18.13
N LYS A 977 12.55 -20.45 17.31
CA LYS A 977 13.94 -20.83 17.58
C LYS A 977 14.85 -19.84 16.81
N PRO A 978 15.90 -19.28 17.41
CA PRO A 978 16.86 -18.43 16.70
C PRO A 978 17.42 -19.11 15.45
N PHE A 979 17.51 -18.38 14.34
CA PHE A 979 18.11 -18.92 13.12
C PHE A 979 19.60 -19.19 13.30
N LYS A 980 20.15 -20.14 12.53
CA LYS A 980 21.60 -20.42 12.52
C LYS A 980 22.38 -19.17 12.09
N LYS A 981 23.40 -18.81 12.88
CA LYS A 981 24.41 -17.80 12.52
C LYS A 981 25.11 -18.19 11.21
N TRP A 982 25.53 -17.20 10.42
CA TRP A 982 26.34 -17.43 9.22
C TRP A 982 27.70 -18.05 9.60
N ASN A 983 28.27 -18.86 8.69
CA ASN A 983 29.48 -19.63 8.93
C ASN A 983 30.79 -18.84 8.74
N GLY A 984 30.74 -17.64 8.17
CA GLY A 984 31.92 -16.80 7.92
C GLY A 984 32.62 -17.07 6.58
N GLU A 985 32.00 -17.83 5.67
CA GLU A 985 32.56 -18.22 4.38
C GLU A 985 31.59 -17.91 3.23
N ASP A 986 32.14 -17.80 2.02
CA ASP A 986 31.37 -17.63 0.78
C ASP A 986 30.50 -18.89 0.51
N PRO A 987 29.19 -18.74 0.24
CA PRO A 987 28.32 -19.88 -0.03
C PRO A 987 28.50 -20.38 -1.47
N THR A 988 28.75 -21.69 -1.61
CA THR A 988 29.13 -22.34 -2.87
C THR A 988 28.28 -23.57 -3.18
N ASP A 989 28.24 -23.94 -4.45
CA ASP A 989 27.60 -25.13 -5.03
C ASP A 989 26.07 -25.20 -4.82
N MET A 990 25.45 -24.03 -4.63
CA MET A 990 24.02 -23.91 -4.32
C MET A 990 23.16 -24.20 -5.55
N PRO A 991 22.16 -25.09 -5.48
CA PRO A 991 21.18 -25.23 -6.55
C PRO A 991 20.28 -23.98 -6.63
N VAL A 992 19.88 -23.62 -7.85
CA VAL A 992 18.71 -22.78 -8.07
C VAL A 992 17.47 -23.58 -7.65
N LEU A 993 16.74 -23.13 -6.63
CA LEU A 993 15.48 -23.77 -6.21
C LEU A 993 14.38 -23.50 -7.24
N ILE A 994 14.29 -22.27 -7.71
CA ILE A 994 13.36 -21.83 -8.75
C ILE A 994 13.91 -20.57 -9.44
N LYS A 995 13.73 -20.50 -10.76
CA LYS A 995 13.81 -19.27 -11.54
C LYS A 995 12.37 -18.80 -11.82
N ALA A 996 11.94 -17.77 -11.12
CA ALA A 996 10.58 -17.24 -11.18
C ALA A 996 10.41 -16.26 -12.36
N VAL A 997 9.46 -16.52 -13.25
CA VAL A 997 9.18 -15.71 -14.43
C VAL A 997 8.17 -14.61 -14.12
N GLY A 998 8.48 -13.36 -14.47
CA GLY A 998 7.55 -12.24 -14.38
C GLY A 998 7.16 -11.87 -12.94
N LYS A 999 5.90 -11.42 -12.78
CA LYS A 999 5.41 -10.79 -11.54
C LYS A 999 5.28 -11.77 -10.37
N CYS A 1000 6.28 -11.80 -9.50
CA CYS A 1000 6.28 -12.59 -8.26
C CYS A 1000 5.95 -11.72 -7.03
N THR A 1001 4.66 -11.54 -6.74
CA THR A 1001 4.18 -10.81 -5.53
C THR A 1001 4.35 -11.64 -4.25
N THR A 1002 4.24 -11.02 -3.07
CA THR A 1002 4.24 -11.73 -1.78
C THR A 1002 3.16 -12.79 -1.62
N ASP A 1003 2.06 -12.73 -2.38
CA ASP A 1003 1.02 -13.77 -2.38
C ASP A 1003 1.42 -15.01 -3.19
N HIS A 1004 2.37 -14.89 -4.13
CA HIS A 1004 3.00 -16.03 -4.81
C HIS A 1004 4.08 -16.68 -3.93
N ILE A 1005 4.73 -15.89 -3.07
CA ILE A 1005 5.81 -16.33 -2.15
C ILE A 1005 5.24 -16.95 -0.87
N SER A 1006 4.26 -16.31 -0.21
CA SER A 1006 3.65 -16.75 1.06
C SER A 1006 2.14 -16.47 1.03
N ALA A 1007 1.36 -17.42 0.51
CA ALA A 1007 -0.05 -17.23 0.15
C ALA A 1007 -0.97 -16.78 1.31
N GLY A 1008 -2.07 -16.09 0.96
CA GLY A 1008 -3.13 -15.67 1.88
C GLY A 1008 -4.20 -16.76 2.14
N GLY A 1009 -5.45 -16.34 2.35
CA GLY A 1009 -6.63 -17.22 2.46
C GLY A 1009 -6.45 -18.36 3.49
N PRO A 1010 -6.52 -19.65 3.09
CA PRO A 1010 -6.50 -20.79 4.00
C PRO A 1010 -5.18 -20.96 4.79
N TRP A 1011 -4.14 -20.18 4.47
CA TRP A 1011 -2.87 -20.17 5.19
C TRP A 1011 -2.82 -19.17 6.35
N LEU A 1012 -3.78 -18.24 6.45
CA LEU A 1012 -3.81 -17.22 7.51
C LEU A 1012 -3.87 -17.83 8.92
N LYS A 1013 -4.50 -19.01 9.06
CA LYS A 1013 -4.51 -19.78 10.32
C LYS A 1013 -3.12 -20.15 10.85
N TYR A 1014 -2.10 -20.22 9.99
CA TYR A 1014 -0.73 -20.62 10.35
C TYR A 1014 0.25 -19.43 10.46
N ARG A 1015 -0.22 -18.18 10.46
CA ARG A 1015 0.64 -16.99 10.57
C ARG A 1015 1.45 -16.92 11.88
N GLY A 1016 1.06 -17.64 12.92
CA GLY A 1016 1.85 -17.82 14.15
C GLY A 1016 2.75 -19.06 14.18
N HIS A 1017 2.67 -19.98 13.20
CA HIS A 1017 3.39 -21.27 13.21
C HIS A 1017 4.27 -21.42 11.97
N LEU A 1018 5.52 -20.94 12.06
CA LEU A 1018 6.46 -20.81 10.94
C LEU A 1018 6.63 -22.11 10.13
N GLU A 1019 6.74 -23.26 10.78
CA GLU A 1019 6.92 -24.55 10.12
C GLU A 1019 5.70 -25.02 9.30
N ASN A 1020 4.49 -24.63 9.71
CA ASN A 1020 3.23 -24.99 9.04
C ASN A 1020 2.93 -24.05 7.88
N ILE A 1021 3.20 -22.74 8.03
CA ILE A 1021 3.01 -21.79 6.94
C ILE A 1021 4.08 -21.94 5.85
N SER A 1022 5.30 -22.36 6.20
CA SER A 1022 6.36 -22.67 5.22
C SER A 1022 5.97 -23.73 4.19
N GLN A 1023 4.91 -24.51 4.43
CA GLN A 1023 4.34 -25.43 3.43
C GLN A 1023 3.64 -24.71 2.26
N ASN A 1024 3.61 -23.38 2.23
CA ASN A 1024 3.15 -22.56 1.11
C ASN A 1024 4.26 -21.75 0.42
N CYS A 1025 5.52 -21.89 0.85
CA CYS A 1025 6.65 -21.14 0.30
C CYS A 1025 6.77 -21.33 -1.22
N LEU A 1026 6.64 -20.22 -1.96
CA LEU A 1026 6.78 -20.12 -3.42
C LEU A 1026 5.81 -20.99 -4.24
N ILE A 1027 4.70 -21.48 -3.67
CA ILE A 1027 3.74 -22.33 -4.41
C ILE A 1027 3.03 -21.58 -5.55
N GLY A 1028 2.97 -20.24 -5.53
CA GLY A 1028 2.39 -19.46 -6.62
C GLY A 1028 3.40 -19.08 -7.71
N ALA A 1029 4.70 -19.19 -7.46
CA ALA A 1029 5.72 -18.71 -8.39
C ALA A 1029 5.79 -19.61 -9.65
N ILE A 1030 5.79 -18.98 -10.84
CA ILE A 1030 5.86 -19.67 -12.12
C ILE A 1030 7.30 -20.02 -12.45
N ASN A 1031 7.62 -21.32 -12.58
CA ASN A 1031 8.97 -21.80 -12.82
C ASN A 1031 9.36 -21.73 -14.30
N ALA A 1032 10.45 -21.04 -14.63
CA ALA A 1032 11.00 -20.93 -15.99
C ALA A 1032 11.33 -22.28 -16.65
N ALA A 1033 11.56 -23.34 -15.87
CA ALA A 1033 11.94 -24.65 -16.39
C ALA A 1033 10.78 -25.42 -17.05
N ASN A 1034 9.52 -25.05 -16.79
CA ASN A 1034 8.33 -25.78 -17.27
C ASN A 1034 7.08 -24.92 -17.49
N GLY A 1035 7.04 -23.66 -17.03
CA GLY A 1035 5.87 -22.79 -17.08
C GLY A 1035 4.80 -23.12 -16.02
N GLU A 1036 5.10 -23.98 -15.05
CA GLU A 1036 4.15 -24.46 -14.04
C GLU A 1036 4.40 -23.81 -12.67
N ALA A 1037 3.33 -23.58 -11.93
CA ALA A 1037 3.39 -23.19 -10.52
C ALA A 1037 3.67 -24.40 -9.62
N ASN A 1038 4.30 -24.17 -8.46
CA ASN A 1038 4.60 -25.20 -7.44
C ASN A 1038 5.28 -26.48 -7.96
N LYS A 1039 6.17 -26.39 -8.96
CA LYS A 1039 6.77 -27.57 -9.58
C LYS A 1039 8.20 -27.33 -10.05
N VAL A 1040 9.16 -27.78 -9.24
CA VAL A 1040 10.60 -27.60 -9.45
C VAL A 1040 11.32 -28.94 -9.46
N GLN A 1041 12.53 -28.97 -10.03
CA GLN A 1041 13.38 -30.16 -10.03
C GLN A 1041 14.31 -30.13 -8.82
N ASN A 1042 14.34 -31.22 -8.04
CA ASN A 1042 15.35 -31.45 -7.03
C ASN A 1042 16.66 -31.85 -7.75
N LEU A 1043 17.70 -31.02 -7.70
CA LEU A 1043 18.97 -31.26 -8.40
C LEU A 1043 19.86 -32.30 -7.71
N LEU A 1044 19.49 -32.80 -6.52
CA LEU A 1044 20.17 -33.92 -5.85
C LEU A 1044 19.59 -35.29 -6.28
N THR A 1045 18.30 -35.37 -6.61
CA THR A 1045 17.62 -36.63 -7.00
C THR A 1045 17.23 -36.70 -8.46
N GLY A 1046 17.10 -35.56 -9.15
CA GLY A 1046 16.54 -35.43 -10.49
C GLY A 1046 15.00 -35.46 -10.54
N GLU A 1047 14.31 -35.65 -9.41
CA GLU A 1047 12.85 -35.72 -9.36
C GLU A 1047 12.19 -34.34 -9.42
N TRP A 1048 10.92 -34.28 -9.85
CA TRP A 1048 10.12 -33.06 -9.86
C TRP A 1048 9.09 -33.08 -8.73
N GLY A 1049 8.93 -31.96 -8.01
CA GLY A 1049 7.98 -31.87 -6.89
C GLY A 1049 7.65 -30.45 -6.44
N PRO A 1050 6.81 -30.33 -5.38
CA PRO A 1050 6.43 -29.05 -4.78
C PRO A 1050 7.63 -28.27 -4.24
N VAL A 1051 7.59 -26.94 -4.38
CA VAL A 1051 8.70 -26.06 -3.98
C VAL A 1051 9.04 -26.18 -2.48
N PRO A 1052 8.06 -26.20 -1.54
CA PRO A 1052 8.35 -26.41 -0.12
C PRO A 1052 9.01 -27.76 0.18
N LYS A 1053 8.64 -28.83 -0.55
CA LYS A 1053 9.18 -30.18 -0.37
C LYS A 1053 10.66 -30.21 -0.80
N VAL A 1054 10.97 -29.71 -1.99
CA VAL A 1054 12.34 -29.69 -2.52
C VAL A 1054 13.24 -28.77 -1.68
N ALA A 1055 12.72 -27.63 -1.21
CA ALA A 1055 13.46 -26.73 -0.31
C ALA A 1055 13.75 -27.38 1.05
N ALA A 1056 12.78 -28.12 1.63
CA ALA A 1056 13.00 -28.89 2.86
C ALA A 1056 14.01 -30.04 2.66
N GLU A 1057 13.97 -30.74 1.53
CA GLU A 1057 14.95 -31.77 1.16
C GLU A 1057 16.37 -31.20 1.06
N TYR A 1058 16.56 -30.03 0.45
CA TYR A 1058 17.83 -29.32 0.44
C TYR A 1058 18.27 -28.93 1.86
N ARG A 1059 17.39 -28.31 2.66
CA ARG A 1059 17.65 -27.92 4.06
C ARG A 1059 18.14 -29.09 4.91
N ASP A 1060 17.47 -30.24 4.80
CA ASP A 1060 17.73 -31.41 5.64
C ASP A 1060 18.95 -32.21 5.16
N ALA A 1061 19.30 -32.10 3.87
CA ALA A 1061 20.61 -32.48 3.34
C ALA A 1061 21.74 -31.49 3.70
N GLY A 1062 21.41 -30.33 4.31
CA GLY A 1062 22.39 -29.29 4.65
C GLY A 1062 22.83 -28.41 3.48
N VAL A 1063 22.14 -28.47 2.34
CA VAL A 1063 22.45 -27.74 1.10
C VAL A 1063 21.73 -26.39 1.09
N PRO A 1064 22.45 -25.25 1.14
CA PRO A 1064 21.84 -23.93 0.93
C PRO A 1064 21.47 -23.74 -0.55
N TRP A 1065 20.41 -22.99 -0.81
CA TRP A 1065 19.89 -22.74 -2.17
C TRP A 1065 19.61 -21.26 -2.44
N VAL A 1066 19.42 -20.93 -3.72
CA VAL A 1066 19.06 -19.58 -4.18
C VAL A 1066 17.75 -19.55 -4.96
N VAL A 1067 17.07 -18.39 -4.94
CA VAL A 1067 15.96 -18.07 -5.86
C VAL A 1067 16.44 -17.04 -6.87
N ILE A 1068 16.11 -17.24 -8.14
CA ILE A 1068 16.28 -16.24 -9.20
C ILE A 1068 14.92 -15.63 -9.49
N GLY A 1069 14.79 -14.30 -9.40
CA GLY A 1069 13.55 -13.56 -9.62
C GLY A 1069 13.68 -12.50 -10.71
N ASP A 1070 12.54 -12.03 -11.20
CA ASP A 1070 12.43 -11.03 -12.26
C ASP A 1070 12.43 -9.59 -11.68
N GLU A 1071 11.61 -8.67 -12.22
CA GLU A 1071 11.41 -7.33 -11.67
C GLU A 1071 10.40 -7.26 -10.50
N ASN A 1072 10.56 -6.23 -9.65
CA ASN A 1072 9.69 -5.87 -8.53
C ASN A 1072 9.36 -7.06 -7.58
N TYR A 1073 10.33 -7.95 -7.39
CA TYR A 1073 10.16 -9.19 -6.67
C TYR A 1073 9.73 -8.94 -5.21
N GLY A 1074 8.66 -9.61 -4.78
CA GLY A 1074 8.05 -9.41 -3.47
C GLY A 1074 7.10 -8.20 -3.39
N GLU A 1075 6.54 -7.74 -4.51
CA GLU A 1075 5.48 -6.72 -4.55
C GLU A 1075 4.29 -7.06 -3.62
N GLY A 1076 3.66 -6.04 -3.03
CA GLY A 1076 2.28 -6.15 -2.50
C GLY A 1076 2.14 -6.02 -0.99
N SER A 1077 2.12 -7.14 -0.27
CA SER A 1077 1.75 -7.20 1.16
C SER A 1077 2.98 -7.21 2.06
N SER A 1078 2.92 -6.50 3.19
CA SER A 1078 4.04 -6.35 4.14
C SER A 1078 4.55 -7.64 4.81
N ARG A 1079 3.89 -8.78 4.58
CA ARG A 1079 4.09 -10.05 5.30
C ARG A 1079 5.57 -10.50 5.34
N GLU A 1080 6.13 -10.51 6.55
CA GLU A 1080 7.51 -10.95 6.79
C GLU A 1080 7.71 -12.46 6.59
N HIS A 1081 6.63 -13.24 6.59
CA HIS A 1081 6.67 -14.68 6.32
C HIS A 1081 7.27 -15.00 4.95
N ALA A 1082 7.07 -14.15 3.95
CA ALA A 1082 7.70 -14.28 2.64
C ALA A 1082 9.25 -14.25 2.68
N ALA A 1083 9.86 -13.81 3.79
CA ALA A 1083 11.30 -13.94 4.05
C ALA A 1083 11.61 -15.04 5.09
N LEU A 1084 10.78 -15.18 6.14
CA LEU A 1084 10.96 -16.21 7.17
C LEU A 1084 10.85 -17.64 6.62
N GLU A 1085 9.95 -17.88 5.68
CA GLU A 1085 9.69 -19.22 5.11
C GLU A 1085 10.86 -19.70 4.22
N PRO A 1086 11.36 -18.93 3.22
CA PRO A 1086 12.64 -19.22 2.56
C PRO A 1086 13.79 -19.46 3.54
N ARG A 1087 13.92 -18.62 4.57
CA ARG A 1087 14.98 -18.72 5.58
C ARG A 1087 14.87 -19.99 6.43
N PHE A 1088 13.66 -20.37 6.84
CA PHE A 1088 13.36 -21.61 7.57
C PHE A 1088 13.62 -22.85 6.71
N LEU A 1089 13.33 -22.76 5.41
CA LEU A 1089 13.58 -23.80 4.42
C LEU A 1089 15.03 -23.81 3.87
N GLY A 1090 15.97 -23.10 4.51
CA GLY A 1090 17.40 -23.21 4.20
C GLY A 1090 17.92 -22.32 3.06
N GLY A 1091 17.10 -21.42 2.53
CA GLY A 1091 17.52 -20.47 1.50
C GLY A 1091 18.59 -19.50 2.00
N ALA A 1092 19.59 -19.23 1.15
CA ALA A 1092 20.69 -18.31 1.45
C ALA A 1092 20.51 -16.93 0.79
N ALA A 1093 20.13 -16.91 -0.49
CA ALA A 1093 20.03 -15.69 -1.28
C ALA A 1093 18.79 -15.66 -2.19
N VAL A 1094 18.37 -14.44 -2.54
CA VAL A 1094 17.39 -14.16 -3.59
C VAL A 1094 18.04 -13.15 -4.53
N ILE A 1095 18.07 -13.45 -5.83
CA ILE A 1095 18.84 -12.70 -6.83
C ILE A 1095 17.87 -12.24 -7.93
N THR A 1096 17.69 -10.94 -8.12
CA THR A 1096 16.57 -10.39 -8.91
C THR A 1096 16.98 -9.29 -9.89
N ARG A 1097 16.11 -8.92 -10.84
CA ARG A 1097 16.28 -7.67 -11.59
C ARG A 1097 15.99 -6.45 -10.70
N SER A 1098 15.01 -6.57 -9.81
CA SER A 1098 14.71 -5.57 -8.76
C SER A 1098 13.78 -6.12 -7.67
N PHE A 1099 13.87 -5.58 -6.45
CA PHE A 1099 12.99 -5.90 -5.31
C PHE A 1099 11.95 -4.80 -5.00
N ALA A 1100 10.83 -5.21 -4.41
CA ALA A 1100 9.96 -4.30 -3.68
C ALA A 1100 10.51 -3.99 -2.27
N ARG A 1101 10.48 -2.71 -1.86
CA ARG A 1101 11.14 -2.18 -0.63
C ARG A 1101 10.95 -3.04 0.62
N ILE A 1102 9.70 -3.37 0.98
CA ILE A 1102 9.41 -4.06 2.25
C ILE A 1102 9.96 -5.49 2.23
N HIS A 1103 9.91 -6.16 1.08
CA HIS A 1103 10.42 -7.52 0.95
C HIS A 1103 11.95 -7.57 1.00
N GLU A 1104 12.64 -6.60 0.38
CA GLU A 1104 14.10 -6.45 0.51
C GLU A 1104 14.51 -6.28 1.98
N THR A 1105 13.86 -5.38 2.73
CA THR A 1105 14.11 -5.21 4.17
C THR A 1105 13.84 -6.50 4.96
N ASN A 1106 12.72 -7.18 4.69
CA ASN A 1106 12.37 -8.43 5.36
C ASN A 1106 13.42 -9.53 5.13
N LEU A 1107 13.96 -9.66 3.91
CA LEU A 1107 15.04 -10.62 3.62
C LEU A 1107 16.31 -10.30 4.43
N LYS A 1108 16.74 -9.03 4.49
CA LYS A 1108 17.87 -8.59 5.33
C LYS A 1108 17.62 -8.87 6.82
N LYS A 1109 16.41 -8.57 7.32
CA LYS A 1109 16.01 -8.81 8.72
C LYS A 1109 16.13 -10.28 9.12
N GLN A 1110 15.78 -11.20 8.22
CA GLN A 1110 15.92 -12.65 8.45
C GLN A 1110 17.29 -13.22 8.07
N GLY A 1111 18.27 -12.34 7.75
CA GLY A 1111 19.66 -12.70 7.50
C GLY A 1111 19.92 -13.36 6.13
N MET A 1112 18.97 -13.29 5.20
CA MET A 1112 19.18 -13.70 3.81
C MET A 1112 19.92 -12.60 3.03
N LEU A 1113 20.44 -12.97 1.85
CA LEU A 1113 21.09 -12.06 0.91
C LEU A 1113 20.14 -11.68 -0.24
N PRO A 1114 19.40 -10.55 -0.16
CA PRO A 1114 18.80 -9.94 -1.34
C PRO A 1114 19.89 -9.27 -2.18
N LEU A 1115 20.04 -9.71 -3.43
CA LEU A 1115 21.02 -9.20 -4.41
C LEU A 1115 20.30 -8.86 -5.71
N ASN A 1116 20.77 -7.82 -6.42
CA ASN A 1116 20.25 -7.46 -7.74
C ASN A 1116 21.31 -7.69 -8.83
N PHE A 1117 20.90 -8.18 -10.00
CA PHE A 1117 21.78 -8.21 -11.18
C PHE A 1117 22.25 -6.79 -11.51
N LYS A 1118 23.56 -6.58 -11.69
CA LYS A 1118 24.08 -5.25 -12.07
C LYS A 1118 23.63 -4.85 -13.48
N ASN A 1119 23.59 -5.82 -14.38
CA ASN A 1119 22.92 -5.74 -15.67
C ASN A 1119 21.69 -6.66 -15.62
N PRO A 1120 20.45 -6.15 -15.64
CA PRO A 1120 19.25 -6.97 -15.53
C PRO A 1120 19.15 -8.10 -16.56
N ALA A 1121 19.73 -7.94 -17.76
CA ALA A 1121 19.74 -8.98 -18.80
C ALA A 1121 20.59 -10.23 -18.43
N ASP A 1122 21.43 -10.16 -17.39
CA ASP A 1122 22.15 -11.34 -16.89
C ASP A 1122 21.20 -12.38 -16.24
N TYR A 1123 19.97 -11.99 -15.87
CA TYR A 1123 18.91 -12.94 -15.50
C TYR A 1123 18.70 -14.01 -16.58
N ASP A 1124 18.78 -13.65 -17.86
CA ASP A 1124 18.46 -14.53 -18.98
C ASP A 1124 19.53 -15.62 -19.20
N LYS A 1125 20.75 -15.40 -18.68
CA LYS A 1125 21.85 -16.36 -18.71
C LYS A 1125 21.66 -17.54 -17.74
N VAL A 1126 21.03 -17.30 -16.58
CA VAL A 1126 20.90 -18.31 -15.52
C VAL A 1126 19.95 -19.43 -15.96
N GLN A 1127 20.41 -20.67 -15.98
CA GLN A 1127 19.60 -21.84 -16.29
C GLN A 1127 19.00 -22.46 -15.00
N PRO A 1128 17.80 -23.06 -15.05
CA PRO A 1128 17.19 -23.66 -13.86
C PRO A 1128 17.92 -24.87 -13.28
N ASP A 1129 18.86 -25.49 -14.02
CA ASP A 1129 19.73 -26.57 -13.54
C ASP A 1129 21.21 -26.17 -13.38
N ASP A 1130 21.48 -24.86 -13.32
CA ASP A 1130 22.77 -24.31 -12.87
C ASP A 1130 22.96 -24.49 -11.36
N LYS A 1131 24.24 -24.55 -10.94
CA LYS A 1131 24.64 -24.26 -9.55
C LYS A 1131 25.30 -22.89 -9.45
N VAL A 1132 25.26 -22.31 -8.25
CA VAL A 1132 25.68 -20.95 -7.96
C VAL A 1132 26.69 -20.90 -6.81
N ASP A 1133 27.78 -20.18 -7.03
CA ASP A 1133 28.64 -19.65 -5.96
C ASP A 1133 28.41 -18.14 -5.83
N LEU A 1134 28.43 -17.60 -4.61
CA LEU A 1134 28.46 -16.15 -4.35
C LEU A 1134 29.80 -15.79 -3.70
N ILE A 1135 30.62 -15.06 -4.44
CA ILE A 1135 31.98 -14.68 -4.04
C ILE A 1135 31.98 -13.26 -3.48
N GLY A 1136 32.71 -13.04 -2.39
CA GLY A 1136 32.81 -11.74 -1.70
C GLY A 1136 31.78 -11.51 -0.59
N ILE A 1137 30.98 -12.52 -0.24
CA ILE A 1137 30.10 -12.50 0.94
C ILE A 1137 30.93 -12.50 2.24
N LYS A 1138 32.10 -13.16 2.22
CA LYS A 1138 33.07 -13.19 3.31
C LYS A 1138 33.48 -11.79 3.77
N ASP A 1139 33.83 -10.93 2.82
CA ASP A 1139 34.34 -9.59 3.03
C ASP A 1139 33.26 -8.49 2.82
N LEU A 1140 31.98 -8.88 2.80
CA LEU A 1140 30.82 -8.01 2.54
C LEU A 1140 30.86 -6.72 3.39
N ALA A 1141 30.84 -5.58 2.71
CA ALA A 1141 30.95 -4.23 3.25
C ALA A 1141 30.01 -3.26 2.51
N GLU A 1142 29.85 -2.02 2.97
CA GLU A 1142 29.03 -1.04 2.26
C GLU A 1142 29.61 -0.77 0.86
N GLY A 1143 28.80 -0.94 -0.19
CA GLY A 1143 29.23 -0.81 -1.58
C GLY A 1143 30.25 -1.86 -2.06
N SER A 1144 30.45 -2.97 -1.33
CA SER A 1144 31.33 -4.04 -1.78
C SER A 1144 30.82 -4.72 -3.05
N LYS A 1145 31.74 -5.33 -3.82
CA LYS A 1145 31.37 -6.19 -4.95
C LYS A 1145 30.96 -7.56 -4.47
N VAL A 1146 29.91 -8.11 -5.07
CA VAL A 1146 29.55 -9.53 -4.98
C VAL A 1146 29.50 -10.09 -6.38
N GLU A 1147 30.13 -11.24 -6.60
CA GLU A 1147 30.14 -11.92 -7.89
C GLU A 1147 29.40 -13.25 -7.79
N MET A 1148 28.57 -13.54 -8.79
CA MET A 1148 27.85 -14.80 -8.92
C MET A 1148 28.52 -15.66 -9.98
N VAL A 1149 29.05 -16.82 -9.60
CA VAL A 1149 29.60 -17.79 -10.57
C VAL A 1149 28.52 -18.83 -10.86
N LEU A 1150 28.01 -18.80 -12.10
CA LEU A 1150 27.18 -19.86 -12.64
C LEU A 1150 28.06 -21.06 -12.99
N LYS A 1151 27.60 -22.26 -12.61
CA LYS A 1151 28.18 -23.55 -12.99
C LYS A 1151 27.17 -24.28 -13.86
N HIS A 1152 27.37 -24.21 -15.17
CA HIS A 1152 26.49 -24.83 -16.13
C HIS A 1152 26.72 -26.34 -16.20
N LYS A 1153 25.63 -27.06 -16.51
CA LYS A 1153 25.59 -28.53 -16.60
C LYS A 1153 26.51 -29.14 -17.66
N ASP A 1154 26.95 -28.36 -18.64
CA ASP A 1154 27.94 -28.78 -19.65
C ASP A 1154 29.40 -28.53 -19.23
N GLY A 1155 29.61 -28.06 -18.00
CA GLY A 1155 30.92 -27.78 -17.42
C GLY A 1155 31.46 -26.37 -17.70
N LYS A 1156 30.74 -25.51 -18.42
CA LYS A 1156 31.10 -24.09 -18.51
C LYS A 1156 30.81 -23.36 -17.20
N THR A 1157 31.52 -22.26 -16.99
CA THR A 1157 31.22 -21.28 -15.95
C THR A 1157 31.11 -19.88 -16.55
N GLU A 1158 30.22 -19.06 -15.98
CA GLU A 1158 30.13 -17.63 -16.27
C GLU A 1158 30.05 -16.83 -14.96
N THR A 1159 30.74 -15.69 -14.89
CA THR A 1159 30.72 -14.79 -13.73
C THR A 1159 29.89 -13.55 -14.03
N ILE A 1160 28.94 -13.26 -13.14
CA ILE A 1160 28.00 -12.12 -13.23
C ILE A 1160 28.21 -11.20 -12.03
N GLU A 1161 28.31 -9.90 -12.24
CA GLU A 1161 28.45 -8.91 -11.16
C GLU A 1161 27.08 -8.60 -10.55
N LEU A 1162 26.96 -8.70 -9.22
CA LEU A 1162 25.76 -8.40 -8.46
C LEU A 1162 25.94 -7.11 -7.64
N THR A 1163 24.81 -6.50 -7.28
CA THR A 1163 24.75 -5.29 -6.44
C THR A 1163 23.87 -5.54 -5.22
N HIS A 1164 24.11 -4.77 -4.16
CA HIS A 1164 23.34 -4.87 -2.92
C HIS A 1164 23.14 -3.50 -2.26
N THR A 1165 22.11 -3.38 -1.43
CA THR A 1165 21.78 -2.14 -0.69
C THR A 1165 22.06 -2.25 0.81
N PHE A 1166 22.84 -3.26 1.24
CA PHE A 1166 23.27 -3.44 2.62
C PHE A 1166 24.10 -2.26 3.15
N ASN A 1167 23.74 -1.76 4.34
CA ASN A 1167 24.60 -0.92 5.19
C ASN A 1167 25.30 -1.77 6.29
N ALA A 1168 26.20 -1.16 7.06
CA ALA A 1168 26.99 -1.83 8.09
C ALA A 1168 26.15 -2.44 9.23
N ASP A 1169 24.95 -1.94 9.50
CA ASP A 1169 24.03 -2.48 10.51
C ASP A 1169 23.31 -3.72 9.99
N GLN A 1170 22.81 -3.65 8.75
CA GLN A 1170 22.19 -4.76 8.03
C GLN A 1170 23.19 -5.90 7.76
N ILE A 1171 24.48 -5.60 7.55
CA ILE A 1171 25.55 -6.61 7.47
C ILE A 1171 25.72 -7.33 8.81
N ARG A 1172 25.61 -6.64 9.95
CA ARG A 1172 25.63 -7.31 11.28
C ARG A 1172 24.42 -8.24 11.45
N TRP A 1173 23.25 -7.91 10.89
CA TRP A 1173 22.08 -8.81 10.90
C TRP A 1173 22.34 -10.11 10.13
N HIS A 1174 22.89 -10.01 8.90
CA HIS A 1174 23.29 -11.19 8.13
C HIS A 1174 24.35 -12.03 8.86
N ARG A 1175 25.41 -11.38 9.37
CA ARG A 1175 26.50 -12.07 10.11
C ARG A 1175 26.03 -12.73 11.41
N ALA A 1176 25.01 -12.20 12.08
CA ALA A 1176 24.37 -12.83 13.25
C ALA A 1176 23.37 -13.94 12.86
N GLY A 1177 22.97 -14.04 11.59
CA GLY A 1177 21.96 -14.97 11.07
C GLY A 1177 20.53 -14.41 11.06
N SER A 1178 20.28 -13.29 11.75
CA SER A 1178 19.09 -12.43 11.67
C SER A 1178 19.34 -11.13 12.46
N ALA A 1179 18.49 -10.12 12.25
CA ALA A 1179 18.50 -8.89 13.05
C ALA A 1179 18.18 -9.19 14.53
N LEU A 1180 17.20 -10.06 14.77
CA LEU A 1180 16.81 -10.54 16.10
C LEU A 1180 17.97 -11.22 16.85
N ASN A 1181 18.80 -12.00 16.16
CA ASN A 1181 20.02 -12.57 16.72
C ASN A 1181 21.01 -11.46 17.10
N ALA A 1182 21.20 -10.46 16.24
CA ALA A 1182 22.08 -9.32 16.54
C ALA A 1182 21.59 -8.49 17.73
N MET A 1183 20.27 -8.33 17.91
CA MET A 1183 19.67 -7.71 19.10
C MET A 1183 19.97 -8.50 20.37
N ALA A 1184 19.87 -9.84 20.32
CA ALA A 1184 20.19 -10.70 21.44
C ALA A 1184 21.68 -10.64 21.82
N GLU A 1185 22.59 -10.65 20.83
CA GLU A 1185 24.05 -10.48 21.04
C GLU A 1185 24.38 -9.09 21.65
N ALA A 1186 23.76 -8.02 21.14
CA ALA A 1186 23.93 -6.66 21.64
C ALA A 1186 23.32 -6.42 23.04
N LYS A 1187 22.42 -7.30 23.49
CA LYS A 1187 21.84 -7.29 24.84
C LYS A 1187 22.66 -8.14 25.82
N ALA A 1188 23.20 -9.28 25.37
CA ALA A 1188 24.06 -10.14 26.18
C ALA A 1188 25.47 -9.55 26.44
N SER A 1189 25.83 -8.47 25.75
CA SER A 1189 27.08 -7.72 25.92
C SER A 1189 26.94 -6.44 26.76
N LYS A 1190 25.78 -6.23 27.41
CA LYS A 1190 25.47 -5.10 28.30
C LYS A 1190 25.15 -5.58 29.72
#